data_AF-A0A9D9Q4S1-F1
#
_entry.id   AF-A0A9D9Q4S1-F1
#
_cell.length_a   1.000
_cell.length_b   1.000
_cell.length_c   1.000
_cell.angle_alpha   90.00
_cell.angle_beta   90.00
_cell.angle_gamma   90.00
#
_symmetry.space_group_name_H-M   'P 1'
#
loop_
_entity.id
_entity.type
_entity.pdbx_description
1 polymer ?
#
loop_
_entity_poly.entity_id
_entity_poly.type
_entity_poly.pdbx_seq_one_letter_code
_entity_poly.pdbx_strand_id
1 'polypeptide(L)'
;TAVDNKAVHSETANALYFFENMQGTSDDNDKHQYKNYDSKDNKPYGSYIEVKGYYVNKTAEAASQGPIIYRFMLGKDITTNFDAERNNHYKLTLKFKNNANDPDWHIEYEPESPELTVPSPLYISYGYNEYLDIPIVIQGQNVTNFSAEIIDNPWGYPEHKYSAYQTEDYNGFLSFLQRKVVTISADTRKAWANSSEQKVTAPTTKTETANGWNYKVRVWTRPLTLQTSFTGHNPFTGHQRIATVRVTATVDGVKRTIDTKVIQVRRAVNPAGIWRSGDKQTPFEVKLMEMDGEDTDATGYLAKEFFPTTSDGPWSAEVIEGKDWVQIKTKNSTSWGNAKITGGTGSEICFDYRPGSTIDKNAYRCGVIKVLYHNFNCVHYIFVSQGLGNVELAGTTWHTRNVEYNGKLVNNPLLEGGMFKFGCSNLAYLPINNITWGWKVETDNASTYQNFKYKVIDTSTGSPVQHNDYTWRTAVWDPTGGFNLMNAEGGVPPTQTQWQALEALRRYYGVMYGDECTETIDRTVAKYDPSGVDAYMYMEEGQTKGMQGVFIWDDSQGGNHTFFPLSATGFGHRKAADLYAYSWGLNPANIKYGVLQYGQRSSYFPDTSTGWDGNGRGITTASQLPVFYDLWLRKGVIYWYRTRVHQTSKSDDETGVGDYDYAHDFNYFTMGFDTYGANSVENGSSHTDSDMAYMRCVVN
;
A
#
# COMPACT_ATOMS: atom_id res chain seq x y z
N THR A 1 7.29 -16.26 49.41
CA THR A 1 8.73 -16.36 49.09
C THR A 1 9.24 -14.96 48.86
N ALA A 2 10.07 -14.45 49.76
CA ALA A 2 10.65 -13.11 49.63
C ALA A 2 11.61 -13.11 48.43
N VAL A 3 11.35 -12.23 47.46
CA VAL A 3 12.30 -11.94 46.38
C VAL A 3 13.52 -11.33 47.04
N ASP A 4 14.70 -11.85 46.73
CA ASP A 4 15.97 -11.29 47.19
C ASP A 4 16.14 -9.88 46.60
N ASN A 5 15.81 -8.86 47.40
CA ASN A 5 15.83 -7.44 47.02
C ASN A 5 17.21 -6.94 46.57
N LYS A 6 18.29 -7.71 46.77
CA LYS A 6 19.62 -7.36 46.22
C LYS A 6 19.68 -7.37 44.69
N ALA A 7 18.82 -8.14 44.01
CA ALA A 7 18.85 -8.26 42.55
C ALA A 7 18.25 -7.05 41.81
N VAL A 8 17.43 -6.23 42.47
CA VAL A 8 16.69 -5.11 41.83
C VAL A 8 17.53 -3.83 41.73
N HIS A 9 18.61 -3.73 42.50
CA HIS A 9 19.49 -2.56 42.56
C HIS A 9 20.98 -2.93 42.41
N SER A 10 21.29 -4.08 41.82
CA SER A 10 22.67 -4.44 41.48
C SER A 10 23.15 -3.65 40.26
N GLU A 11 24.47 -3.54 40.10
CA GLU A 11 25.10 -3.00 38.88
C GLU A 11 24.76 -3.79 37.60
N THR A 12 24.18 -4.98 37.77
CA THR A 12 23.72 -5.89 36.71
C THR A 12 22.20 -5.94 36.56
N ALA A 13 21.46 -5.09 37.28
CA ALA A 13 20.01 -5.03 37.17
C ALA A 13 19.57 -4.53 35.78
N ASN A 14 18.38 -4.92 35.33
CA ASN A 14 17.83 -4.49 34.04
C ASN A 14 17.70 -2.95 34.01
N ALA A 15 18.25 -2.33 32.96
CA ALA A 15 18.15 -0.89 32.74
C ALA A 15 16.71 -0.45 32.43
N LEU A 16 16.39 0.80 32.77
CA LEU A 16 15.16 1.47 32.36
C LEU A 16 15.39 2.21 31.03
N TYR A 17 14.45 2.08 30.09
CA TYR A 17 14.50 2.74 28.78
C TYR A 17 13.60 3.98 28.77
N PHE A 18 14.05 5.04 28.12
CA PHE A 18 13.32 6.30 27.96
C PHE A 18 13.72 7.00 26.65
N PHE A 19 12.90 7.93 26.15
CA PHE A 19 13.18 8.68 24.92
C PHE A 19 14.06 9.91 25.17
N GLU A 20 14.65 10.43 24.10
CA GLU A 20 15.45 11.67 24.14
C GLU A 20 14.67 12.85 24.75
N ASN A 21 15.32 13.63 25.60
CA ASN A 21 14.75 14.78 26.28
C ASN A 21 15.82 15.86 26.51
N MET A 22 15.77 16.93 25.72
CA MET A 22 16.80 17.97 25.66
C MET A 22 16.38 19.22 26.47
N GLN A 23 16.73 19.28 27.75
CA GLN A 23 16.38 20.40 28.64
C GLN A 23 17.50 21.45 28.80
N GLY A 24 18.64 21.26 28.13
CA GLY A 24 19.78 22.16 28.06
C GLY A 24 20.67 22.16 29.30
N THR A 25 21.66 23.04 29.28
CA THR A 25 22.56 23.33 30.41
C THR A 25 22.02 24.49 31.24
N SER A 26 22.31 24.52 32.54
CA SER A 26 21.91 25.62 33.43
C SER A 26 23.09 26.08 34.28
N ASP A 27 23.44 27.36 34.19
CA ASP A 27 24.52 27.95 35.00
C ASP A 27 24.07 28.25 36.44
N ASP A 28 22.75 28.46 36.65
CA ASP A 28 22.18 28.86 37.96
C ASP A 28 21.56 27.72 38.78
N ASN A 29 21.45 26.51 38.21
CA ASN A 29 20.75 25.38 38.82
C ASN A 29 21.68 24.17 38.89
N ASP A 30 22.36 24.06 40.02
CA ASP A 30 23.13 22.88 40.40
C ASP A 30 22.18 21.76 40.84
N LYS A 31 22.31 20.56 40.26
CA LYS A 31 21.49 19.38 40.62
C LYS A 31 21.63 18.97 42.10
N HIS A 32 22.68 19.42 42.78
CA HIS A 32 22.86 19.24 44.23
C HIS A 32 22.02 20.21 45.07
N GLN A 33 21.45 21.27 44.48
CA GLN A 33 20.70 22.30 45.20
C GLN A 33 19.21 21.96 45.26
N TYR A 34 18.69 21.80 46.48
CA TYR A 34 17.26 21.61 46.72
C TYR A 34 16.54 22.98 46.77
N LYS A 35 16.15 23.53 45.61
CA LYS A 35 15.54 24.88 45.53
C LYS A 35 14.00 24.90 45.54
N ASN A 36 13.30 23.92 44.95
CA ASN A 36 11.84 23.99 44.80
C ASN A 36 11.17 22.59 44.73
N TYR A 37 9.98 22.46 45.32
CA TYR A 37 9.15 21.24 45.33
C TYR A 37 8.28 21.11 44.06
N ASP A 38 7.90 22.24 43.44
CA ASP A 38 6.94 22.26 42.31
C ASP A 38 7.59 21.91 40.95
N SER A 39 8.90 22.09 40.82
CA SER A 39 9.70 21.57 39.71
C SER A 39 11.14 21.30 40.19
N LYS A 40 11.61 20.05 40.07
CA LYS A 40 12.99 19.70 40.46
C LYS A 40 13.96 20.49 39.56
N ASP A 41 14.87 21.21 40.20
CA ASP A 41 15.93 22.02 39.57
C ASP A 41 15.41 23.03 38.53
N ASN A 42 14.15 23.47 38.67
CA ASN A 42 13.49 24.42 37.76
C ASN A 42 13.40 23.92 36.31
N LYS A 43 13.39 22.59 36.10
CA LYS A 43 13.22 21.93 34.80
C LYS A 43 11.90 21.14 34.80
N PRO A 44 10.77 21.78 34.45
CA PRO A 44 9.44 21.17 34.60
C PRO A 44 9.23 19.90 33.76
N TYR A 45 9.97 19.73 32.67
CA TYR A 45 9.88 18.58 31.77
C TYR A 45 11.12 17.68 31.79
N GLY A 46 12.04 17.86 32.74
CA GLY A 46 13.28 17.09 32.75
C GLY A 46 13.12 15.66 33.25
N SER A 47 13.85 14.75 32.60
CA SER A 47 13.90 13.35 32.99
C SER A 47 14.64 13.21 34.32
N TYR A 48 14.08 12.50 35.29
CA TYR A 48 14.72 12.23 36.57
C TYR A 48 14.49 10.79 37.03
N ILE A 49 15.40 10.29 37.87
CA ILE A 49 15.20 9.05 38.61
C ILE A 49 14.75 9.38 40.04
N GLU A 50 13.80 8.61 40.57
CA GLU A 50 13.34 8.71 41.95
C GLU A 50 13.60 7.41 42.70
N VAL A 51 14.28 7.51 43.83
CA VAL A 51 14.53 6.40 44.74
C VAL A 51 13.74 6.66 46.02
N LYS A 52 12.78 5.78 46.30
CA LYS A 52 12.00 5.77 47.53
C LYS A 52 12.47 4.63 48.43
N GLY A 53 12.64 4.90 49.72
CA GLY A 53 13.05 3.89 50.68
C GLY A 53 12.57 4.18 52.09
N TYR A 54 12.94 3.31 53.03
CA TYR A 54 12.72 3.52 54.46
C TYR A 54 14.07 3.47 55.17
N TYR A 55 14.50 4.60 55.71
CA TYR A 55 15.77 4.77 56.40
C TYR A 55 15.66 4.35 57.86
N VAL A 56 16.71 3.72 58.40
CA VAL A 56 16.83 3.39 59.83
C VAL A 56 18.30 3.57 60.26
N ASN A 57 18.55 4.53 61.15
CA ASN A 57 19.80 4.73 61.88
C ASN A 57 19.61 4.37 63.35
N LYS A 58 20.48 3.50 63.86
CA LYS A 58 20.43 3.00 65.25
C LYS A 58 21.64 3.44 66.09
N THR A 59 22.45 4.36 65.59
CA THR A 59 23.63 4.88 66.33
C THR A 59 23.18 5.77 67.49
N ALA A 60 23.91 5.71 68.61
CA ALA A 60 23.57 6.50 69.81
C ALA A 60 23.64 8.02 69.60
N GLU A 61 24.40 8.45 68.59
CA GLU A 61 24.67 9.86 68.28
C GLU A 61 23.65 10.47 67.29
N ALA A 62 22.92 9.65 66.51
CA ALA A 62 22.03 10.12 65.44
C ALA A 62 20.86 9.15 65.11
N ALA A 63 20.27 8.51 66.12
CA ALA A 63 19.15 7.57 65.92
C ALA A 63 17.94 8.24 65.24
N SER A 64 17.53 7.72 64.08
CA SER A 64 16.40 8.26 63.30
C SER A 64 15.87 7.21 62.32
N GLN A 65 14.58 7.29 61.98
CA GLN A 65 13.98 6.41 60.97
C GLN A 65 12.81 7.10 60.27
N GLY A 66 12.53 6.71 59.04
CA GLY A 66 11.41 7.25 58.28
C GLY A 66 11.52 7.02 56.78
N PRO A 67 10.46 7.34 56.02
CA PRO A 67 10.49 7.29 54.56
C PRO A 67 11.47 8.34 54.02
N ILE A 68 12.23 7.96 53.00
CA ILE A 68 13.17 8.83 52.27
C ILE A 68 12.83 8.82 50.79
N ILE A 69 12.97 9.99 50.16
CA ILE A 69 12.79 10.16 48.71
C ILE A 69 14.00 10.95 48.21
N TYR A 70 14.73 10.36 47.25
CA TYR A 70 15.78 11.05 46.53
C TYR A 70 15.40 11.17 45.06
N ARG A 71 15.61 12.34 44.49
CA ARG A 71 15.39 12.61 43.06
C ARG A 71 16.67 13.16 42.45
N PHE A 72 17.05 12.63 41.29
CA PHE A 72 18.20 13.11 40.54
C PHE A 72 17.84 13.33 39.07
N MET A 73 18.13 14.53 38.56
CA MET A 73 17.87 14.89 37.17
C MET A 73 18.91 14.27 36.24
N LEU A 74 18.45 13.52 35.24
CA LEU A 74 19.31 12.90 34.24
C LEU A 74 19.97 13.96 33.35
N GLY A 75 21.17 13.65 32.91
CA GLY A 75 21.97 14.46 31.99
C GLY A 75 23.43 14.02 32.03
N LYS A 76 24.30 14.68 31.28
CA LYS A 76 25.70 14.24 31.07
C LYS A 76 26.64 14.47 32.25
N ASP A 77 26.21 15.23 33.26
CA ASP A 77 26.98 15.53 34.46
C ASP A 77 26.11 15.50 35.73
N ILE A 78 26.74 15.72 36.90
CA ILE A 78 26.04 15.82 38.19
C ILE A 78 25.68 17.25 38.60
N THR A 79 25.90 18.26 37.75
CA THR A 79 25.79 19.66 38.16
C THR A 79 24.84 20.46 37.29
N THR A 80 25.06 20.54 35.98
CA THR A 80 24.46 21.60 35.14
C THR A 80 23.78 21.12 33.88
N ASN A 81 24.06 19.91 33.39
CA ASN A 81 23.50 19.40 32.14
C ASN A 81 22.23 18.60 32.38
N PHE A 82 21.13 18.94 31.70
CA PHE A 82 19.84 18.26 31.81
C PHE A 82 19.41 17.58 30.50
N ASP A 83 20.37 17.33 29.59
CA ASP A 83 20.12 16.71 28.29
C ASP A 83 20.25 15.19 28.38
N ALA A 84 19.14 14.51 28.14
CA ALA A 84 19.08 13.07 28.03
C ALA A 84 19.04 12.68 26.55
N GLU A 85 20.18 12.33 25.98
CA GLU A 85 20.38 12.10 24.55
C GLU A 85 20.13 10.64 24.17
N ARG A 86 19.61 10.40 22.95
CA ARG A 86 19.39 9.05 22.43
C ARG A 86 20.68 8.21 22.41
N ASN A 87 20.55 6.90 22.55
CA ASN A 87 21.66 5.93 22.47
C ASN A 87 22.77 6.15 23.53
N ASN A 88 22.38 6.51 24.76
CA ASN A 88 23.29 6.67 25.88
C ASN A 88 22.83 5.84 27.09
N HIS A 89 23.77 5.35 27.88
CA HIS A 89 23.52 4.69 29.16
C HIS A 89 23.93 5.63 30.31
N TYR A 90 22.97 6.05 31.12
CA TYR A 90 23.19 6.87 32.31
C TYR A 90 23.34 5.97 33.53
N LYS A 91 24.58 5.66 33.94
CA LYS A 91 24.82 4.85 35.14
C LYS A 91 24.87 5.74 36.38
N LEU A 92 23.90 5.56 37.28
CA LEU A 92 23.81 6.33 38.54
C LEU A 92 24.19 5.48 39.73
N THR A 93 25.07 6.00 40.58
CA THR A 93 25.38 5.45 41.90
C THR A 93 24.89 6.40 42.98
N LEU A 94 23.97 5.92 43.83
CA LEU A 94 23.57 6.60 45.06
C LEU A 94 24.41 6.08 46.22
N LYS A 95 25.15 6.97 46.89
CA LYS A 95 25.95 6.65 48.08
C LYS A 95 25.41 7.38 49.30
N PHE A 96 25.15 6.64 50.37
CA PHE A 96 24.73 7.20 51.66
C PHE A 96 25.93 7.64 52.48
N LYS A 97 26.02 8.93 52.87
CA LYS A 97 27.04 9.43 53.80
C LYS A 97 26.48 9.55 55.22
N ASN A 98 26.45 8.42 55.92
CA ASN A 98 26.04 8.30 57.34
C ASN A 98 24.55 8.57 57.62
N ASN A 99 24.04 9.78 57.35
CA ASN A 99 22.68 10.20 57.64
C ASN A 99 21.78 10.30 56.39
N ALA A 100 20.46 10.20 56.57
CA ALA A 100 19.50 10.25 55.46
C ALA A 100 19.54 11.57 54.66
N ASN A 101 19.98 12.66 55.26
CA ASN A 101 20.00 13.97 54.59
C ASN A 101 21.30 14.26 53.81
N ASP A 102 22.23 13.30 53.75
CA ASP A 102 23.50 13.44 53.04
C ASP A 102 23.63 12.43 51.86
N PRO A 103 22.75 12.49 50.85
CA PRO A 103 22.90 11.68 49.65
C PRO A 103 24.02 12.24 48.77
N ASP A 104 24.95 11.38 48.37
CA ASP A 104 25.95 11.69 47.35
C ASP A 104 25.63 10.90 46.08
N TRP A 105 25.49 11.60 44.96
CA TRP A 105 25.19 10.99 43.66
C TRP A 105 26.43 11.05 42.78
N HIS A 106 26.80 9.90 42.22
CA HIS A 106 27.83 9.82 41.20
C HIS A 106 27.19 9.35 39.89
N ILE A 107 27.49 10.04 38.79
CA ILE A 107 27.11 9.60 37.46
C ILE A 107 28.35 9.16 36.70
N GLU A 108 28.31 7.94 36.20
CA GLU A 108 29.28 7.47 35.23
C GLU A 108 28.59 7.55 33.86
N TYR A 109 28.96 8.57 33.10
CA TYR A 109 28.57 8.71 31.71
C TYR A 109 29.60 7.99 30.84
N GLU A 110 29.24 6.79 30.40
CA GLU A 110 29.98 6.07 29.38
C GLU A 110 29.15 6.04 28.10
N PRO A 111 29.51 6.80 27.05
CA PRO A 111 28.87 6.64 25.76
C PRO A 111 29.19 5.23 25.25
N GLU A 112 28.17 4.37 25.21
CA GLU A 112 28.27 3.11 24.47
C GLU A 112 28.57 3.48 23.00
N SER A 113 29.81 3.24 22.58
CA SER A 113 30.28 3.49 21.23
C SER A 113 30.55 2.15 20.55
N PRO A 114 29.51 1.36 20.23
CA PRO A 114 29.72 0.09 19.56
C PRO A 114 30.47 0.30 18.25
N GLU A 115 31.51 -0.50 18.03
CA GLU A 115 32.37 -0.46 16.83
C GLU A 115 31.58 -0.64 15.53
N LEU A 116 30.39 -1.22 15.59
CA LEU A 116 29.47 -1.38 14.46
C LEU A 116 28.05 -1.07 14.92
N THR A 117 27.44 -0.04 14.32
CA THR A 117 26.06 0.40 14.61
C THR A 117 25.24 0.47 13.34
N VAL A 118 24.02 -0.03 13.40
CA VAL A 118 23.02 0.06 12.32
C VAL A 118 21.66 0.37 12.96
N PRO A 119 20.93 1.41 12.52
CA PRO A 119 19.58 1.65 13.02
C PRO A 119 18.68 0.45 12.75
N SER A 120 17.76 0.17 13.67
CA SER A 120 16.79 -0.91 13.54
C SER A 120 15.51 -0.57 14.30
N PRO A 121 14.32 -0.71 13.70
CA PRO A 121 14.11 -1.09 12.30
C PRO A 121 14.41 0.06 11.32
N LEU A 122 14.51 -0.28 10.04
CA LEU A 122 14.48 0.66 8.91
C LEU A 122 13.24 0.40 8.06
N TYR A 123 12.69 1.43 7.45
CA TYR A 123 11.50 1.32 6.60
C TYR A 123 11.88 1.41 5.12
N ILE A 124 11.21 0.61 4.29
CA ILE A 124 11.29 0.68 2.82
C ILE A 124 9.88 0.76 2.24
N SER A 125 9.72 1.47 1.12
CA SER A 125 8.45 1.66 0.43
C SER A 125 7.72 0.36 0.12
N TYR A 126 6.39 0.40 0.17
CA TYR A 126 5.53 -0.69 -0.29
C TYR A 126 5.62 -0.93 -1.82
N GLY A 127 6.07 0.08 -2.57
CA GLY A 127 6.32 0.04 -4.01
C GLY A 127 7.38 -1.00 -4.45
N TYR A 128 7.31 -1.42 -5.71
CA TYR A 128 8.36 -2.21 -6.36
C TYR A 128 9.48 -1.29 -6.89
N ASN A 129 10.70 -1.80 -7.03
CA ASN A 129 11.89 -1.06 -7.50
C ASN A 129 12.21 0.22 -6.71
N GLU A 130 11.79 0.29 -5.45
CA GLU A 130 12.13 1.37 -4.53
C GLU A 130 13.35 0.98 -3.71
N TYR A 131 14.16 1.95 -3.29
CA TYR A 131 15.41 1.67 -2.56
C TYR A 131 15.40 2.20 -1.13
N LEU A 132 16.26 1.59 -0.32
CA LEU A 132 16.66 2.05 1.00
C LEU A 132 18.19 2.01 1.06
N ASP A 133 18.79 3.09 1.53
CA ASP A 133 20.21 3.10 1.92
C ASP A 133 20.30 2.77 3.41
N ILE A 134 20.71 1.55 3.74
CA ILE A 134 20.96 1.12 5.12
C ILE A 134 22.20 1.88 5.62
N PRO A 135 22.06 2.80 6.59
CA PRO A 135 23.17 3.53 7.14
C PRO A 135 23.89 2.66 8.17
N ILE A 136 25.22 2.62 8.08
CA ILE A 136 26.07 1.80 8.94
C ILE A 136 27.18 2.71 9.47
N VAL A 137 27.31 2.79 10.78
CA VAL A 137 28.40 3.53 11.44
C VAL A 137 29.39 2.51 11.97
N ILE A 138 30.67 2.69 11.60
CA ILE A 138 31.77 1.85 12.06
C ILE A 138 32.75 2.75 12.82
N GLN A 139 32.99 2.47 14.09
CA GLN A 139 34.01 3.17 14.89
C GLN A 139 35.30 2.35 14.84
N GLY A 140 36.43 2.97 14.51
CA GLY A 140 37.70 2.28 14.29
C GLY A 140 38.28 2.58 12.90
N GLN A 141 39.61 2.64 12.81
CA GLN A 141 40.27 3.10 11.59
C GLN A 141 40.53 1.98 10.58
N ASN A 142 40.83 0.76 11.04
CA ASN A 142 41.15 -0.36 10.15
C ASN A 142 39.96 -1.29 9.96
N VAL A 143 39.15 -1.02 8.93
CA VAL A 143 38.01 -1.86 8.55
C VAL A 143 38.43 -2.82 7.42
N THR A 144 38.32 -4.12 7.70
CA THR A 144 38.55 -5.21 6.74
C THR A 144 37.31 -6.13 6.67
N ASN A 145 37.18 -6.93 5.61
CA ASN A 145 36.14 -7.96 5.49
C ASN A 145 34.70 -7.47 5.75
N PHE A 146 34.31 -6.37 5.11
CA PHE A 146 32.94 -5.88 5.15
C PHE A 146 32.00 -6.76 4.31
N SER A 147 30.80 -7.06 4.82
CA SER A 147 29.70 -7.59 4.02
C SER A 147 28.34 -7.26 4.62
N ALA A 148 27.31 -7.21 3.77
CA ALA A 148 25.91 -7.20 4.16
C ALA A 148 25.19 -8.34 3.46
N GLU A 149 24.37 -9.08 4.18
CA GLU A 149 23.70 -10.30 3.72
C GLU A 149 22.23 -10.30 4.15
N ILE A 150 21.32 -10.58 3.22
CA ILE A 150 19.91 -10.85 3.52
C ILE A 150 19.84 -12.27 4.07
N ILE A 151 19.50 -12.41 5.35
CA ILE A 151 19.46 -13.70 6.05
C ILE A 151 18.05 -14.21 6.29
N ASP A 152 17.04 -13.38 6.03
CA ASP A 152 15.62 -13.69 6.11
C ASP A 152 14.85 -12.72 5.21
N ASN A 153 14.00 -13.24 4.31
CA ASN A 153 13.24 -12.44 3.34
C ASN A 153 11.95 -13.18 2.94
N PRO A 154 10.98 -13.31 3.85
CA PRO A 154 9.70 -13.96 3.56
C PRO A 154 8.92 -13.17 2.50
N TRP A 155 8.14 -13.88 1.69
CA TRP A 155 7.27 -13.27 0.68
C TRP A 155 6.04 -12.57 1.29
N GLY A 156 5.61 -12.99 2.48
CA GLY A 156 4.39 -12.55 3.16
C GLY A 156 4.64 -12.00 4.57
N TYR A 157 3.59 -11.98 5.39
CA TYR A 157 3.66 -11.60 6.81
C TYR A 157 3.58 -12.84 7.72
N PRO A 158 4.10 -12.80 8.96
CA PRO A 158 4.24 -13.97 9.83
C PRO A 158 2.92 -14.73 10.08
N GLU A 159 1.81 -14.00 10.28
CA GLU A 159 0.50 -14.57 10.58
C GLU A 159 -0.28 -15.05 9.34
N HIS A 160 0.28 -14.92 8.13
CA HIS A 160 -0.40 -15.37 6.92
C HIS A 160 -0.58 -16.90 6.96
N LYS A 161 -1.75 -17.40 6.57
CA LYS A 161 -2.10 -18.85 6.64
C LYS A 161 -1.03 -19.77 6.05
N TYR A 162 -0.34 -19.30 5.01
CA TYR A 162 0.70 -20.04 4.28
C TYR A 162 2.12 -19.49 4.47
N SER A 163 2.39 -18.69 5.50
CA SER A 163 3.70 -18.06 5.73
C SER A 163 4.86 -19.08 5.83
N ALA A 164 4.57 -20.31 6.27
CA ALA A 164 5.53 -21.41 6.36
C ALA A 164 5.87 -22.10 5.02
N TYR A 165 5.24 -21.70 3.91
CA TYR A 165 5.48 -22.25 2.57
C TYR A 165 6.18 -21.24 1.69
N GLN A 166 6.92 -21.72 0.67
CA GLN A 166 7.62 -20.89 -0.31
C GLN A 166 8.67 -19.95 0.32
N THR A 167 9.41 -20.46 1.32
CA THR A 167 10.32 -19.71 2.18
C THR A 167 11.67 -19.40 1.54
N GLU A 168 11.84 -19.66 0.25
CA GLU A 168 13.05 -19.35 -0.48
C GLU A 168 13.21 -17.82 -0.62
N ASP A 169 14.39 -17.29 -0.28
CA ASP A 169 14.63 -15.83 -0.22
C ASP A 169 14.34 -15.07 -1.51
N TYR A 170 14.37 -15.76 -2.67
CA TYR A 170 14.06 -15.17 -3.97
C TYR A 170 12.56 -14.94 -4.19
N ASN A 171 11.70 -15.53 -3.36
CA ASN A 171 10.26 -15.24 -3.29
C ASN A 171 9.96 -14.02 -2.42
N GLY A 172 10.92 -13.61 -1.58
CA GLY A 172 10.84 -12.40 -0.77
C GLY A 172 10.82 -11.10 -1.57
N PHE A 173 10.77 -9.98 -0.87
CA PHE A 173 10.61 -8.67 -1.51
C PHE A 173 11.93 -7.91 -1.68
N LEU A 174 12.95 -8.21 -0.88
CA LEU A 174 14.21 -7.45 -0.85
C LEU A 174 15.30 -8.06 -1.76
N SER A 175 16.20 -7.22 -2.25
CA SER A 175 17.41 -7.60 -3.01
C SER A 175 18.48 -6.50 -2.91
N PHE A 176 19.77 -6.85 -3.03
CA PHE A 176 20.85 -5.86 -3.20
C PHE A 176 20.98 -5.34 -4.65
N LEU A 177 20.36 -6.01 -5.63
CA LEU A 177 20.50 -5.67 -7.04
C LEU A 177 19.28 -4.92 -7.58
N GLN A 178 19.51 -3.74 -8.17
CA GLN A 178 18.46 -2.99 -8.86
C GLN A 178 18.02 -3.72 -10.14
N ARG A 179 16.71 -3.87 -10.33
CA ARG A 179 16.12 -4.34 -11.58
C ARG A 179 15.28 -3.21 -12.17
N LYS A 180 15.65 -2.69 -13.35
CA LYS A 180 14.94 -1.59 -14.02
C LYS A 180 13.84 -2.09 -14.95
N VAL A 181 13.00 -2.99 -14.44
CA VAL A 181 11.86 -3.57 -15.15
C VAL A 181 10.65 -3.53 -14.24
N VAL A 182 9.47 -3.16 -14.76
CA VAL A 182 8.23 -3.13 -13.98
C VAL A 182 7.82 -4.54 -13.58
N THR A 183 7.86 -5.45 -14.55
CA THR A 183 7.36 -6.81 -14.45
C THR A 183 8.39 -7.83 -14.92
N ILE A 184 8.41 -9.00 -14.28
CA ILE A 184 9.20 -10.17 -14.68
C ILE A 184 8.37 -11.45 -14.66
N SER A 185 8.85 -12.49 -15.36
CA SER A 185 8.26 -13.84 -15.31
C SER A 185 8.75 -14.66 -14.10
N ALA A 186 8.04 -15.75 -13.80
CA ALA A 186 8.41 -16.75 -12.79
C ALA A 186 9.85 -17.23 -12.96
N ASP A 187 10.17 -17.64 -14.19
CA ASP A 187 11.44 -18.26 -14.53
C ASP A 187 12.56 -17.24 -14.47
N THR A 188 12.28 -16.00 -14.89
CA THR A 188 13.22 -14.88 -14.75
C THR A 188 13.55 -14.63 -13.28
N ARG A 189 12.54 -14.60 -12.39
CA ARG A 189 12.76 -14.42 -10.96
C ARG A 189 13.63 -15.53 -10.37
N LYS A 190 13.32 -16.80 -10.68
CA LYS A 190 14.09 -17.97 -10.21
C LYS A 190 15.53 -17.95 -10.75
N ALA A 191 15.70 -17.65 -12.03
CA ALA A 191 17.03 -17.56 -12.66
C ALA A 191 17.90 -16.45 -12.06
N TRP A 192 17.27 -15.40 -11.51
CA TRP A 192 17.96 -14.29 -10.88
C TRP A 192 18.38 -14.55 -9.43
N ALA A 193 17.91 -15.62 -8.80
CA ALA A 193 18.33 -16.02 -7.46
C ALA A 193 19.82 -16.40 -7.45
N ASN A 194 20.68 -15.43 -7.15
CA ASN A 194 22.13 -15.62 -7.05
C ASN A 194 22.68 -14.93 -5.79
N SER A 195 23.90 -15.28 -5.41
CA SER A 195 24.54 -14.76 -4.20
C SER A 195 24.70 -13.24 -4.19
N SER A 196 24.81 -12.58 -5.34
CA SER A 196 24.92 -11.11 -5.41
C SER A 196 23.61 -10.38 -5.14
N GLU A 197 22.45 -11.04 -5.25
CA GLU A 197 21.17 -10.49 -4.80
C GLU A 197 20.97 -10.59 -3.29
N GLN A 198 21.63 -11.57 -2.66
CA GLN A 198 21.51 -11.88 -1.24
C GLN A 198 22.67 -11.33 -0.41
N LYS A 199 23.81 -10.99 -1.01
CA LYS A 199 25.01 -10.55 -0.30
C LYS A 199 25.86 -9.58 -1.13
N VAL A 200 26.35 -8.55 -0.45
CA VAL A 200 27.38 -7.64 -0.98
C VAL A 200 28.60 -7.62 -0.06
N THR A 201 29.78 -7.44 -0.64
CA THR A 201 31.08 -7.38 0.08
C THR A 201 31.68 -5.97 0.13
N ALA A 202 30.96 -4.98 -0.40
CA ALA A 202 31.36 -3.58 -0.39
C ALA A 202 30.13 -2.68 -0.17
N PRO A 203 30.29 -1.55 0.53
CA PRO A 203 29.23 -0.56 0.65
C PRO A 203 29.01 0.16 -0.68
N THR A 204 27.79 0.69 -0.86
CA THR A 204 27.46 1.58 -1.97
C THR A 204 28.20 2.91 -1.85
N THR A 205 28.30 3.45 -0.63
CA THR A 205 29.13 4.63 -0.33
C THR A 205 29.86 4.44 0.99
N LYS A 206 31.06 4.98 1.10
CA LYS A 206 31.82 5.08 2.36
C LYS A 206 32.38 6.48 2.52
N THR A 207 32.27 7.04 3.72
CA THR A 207 32.80 8.36 4.07
C THR A 207 33.57 8.24 5.38
N GLU A 208 34.77 8.80 5.45
CA GLU A 208 35.58 8.83 6.66
C GLU A 208 35.00 9.85 7.66
N THR A 209 35.11 9.53 8.95
CA THR A 209 34.75 10.42 10.07
C THR A 209 35.95 10.54 11.02
N ALA A 210 35.91 11.46 11.97
CA ALA A 210 37.02 11.64 12.92
C ALA A 210 37.44 10.35 13.66
N ASN A 211 36.48 9.46 13.91
CA ASN A 211 36.67 8.26 14.73
C ASN A 211 36.40 6.95 13.97
N GLY A 212 36.16 7.00 12.65
CA GLY A 212 35.86 5.79 11.86
C GLY A 212 35.21 6.10 10.51
N TRP A 213 34.08 5.46 10.22
CA TRP A 213 33.46 5.47 8.90
C TRP A 213 31.93 5.46 8.93
N ASN A 214 31.33 6.20 7.99
CA ASN A 214 29.91 6.13 7.64
C ASN A 214 29.75 5.39 6.31
N TYR A 215 29.15 4.20 6.37
CA TYR A 215 28.86 3.35 5.21
C TYR A 215 27.37 3.45 4.88
N LYS A 216 27.04 3.27 3.59
CA LYS A 216 25.68 3.00 3.14
C LYS A 216 25.67 1.73 2.30
N VAL A 217 24.72 0.86 2.54
CA VAL A 217 24.43 -0.28 1.68
C VAL A 217 23.03 -0.12 1.11
N ARG A 218 22.92 -0.06 -0.22
CA ARG A 218 21.64 0.06 -0.90
C ARG A 218 20.98 -1.30 -1.07
N VAL A 219 19.72 -1.37 -0.68
CA VAL A 219 18.79 -2.47 -0.99
C VAL A 219 17.63 -1.95 -1.82
N TRP A 220 16.96 -2.84 -2.54
CA TRP A 220 15.85 -2.57 -3.44
C TRP A 220 14.69 -3.50 -3.16
N THR A 221 13.46 -3.02 -3.30
CA THR A 221 12.30 -3.89 -3.50
C THR A 221 12.34 -4.48 -4.91
N ARG A 222 11.99 -5.76 -5.03
CA ARG A 222 12.00 -6.49 -6.32
C ARG A 222 10.90 -5.98 -7.28
N PRO A 223 10.99 -6.29 -8.59
CA PRO A 223 9.91 -6.04 -9.54
C PRO A 223 8.61 -6.80 -9.20
N LEU A 224 7.53 -6.45 -9.88
CA LEU A 224 6.30 -7.26 -9.90
C LEU A 224 6.60 -8.60 -10.60
N THR A 225 6.10 -9.72 -10.06
CA THR A 225 6.07 -10.99 -10.81
C THR A 225 4.63 -11.41 -11.02
N LEU A 226 4.18 -11.40 -12.28
CA LEU A 226 2.83 -11.82 -12.62
C LEU A 226 2.68 -13.34 -12.46
N GLN A 227 1.44 -13.80 -12.32
CA GLN A 227 1.02 -15.21 -12.41
C GLN A 227 1.67 -16.19 -11.41
N THR A 228 2.47 -15.71 -10.45
CA THR A 228 3.29 -16.58 -9.60
C THR A 228 3.08 -16.39 -8.11
N SER A 229 2.15 -15.53 -7.71
CA SER A 229 1.85 -15.24 -6.30
C SER A 229 2.94 -14.49 -5.52
N PHE A 230 4.04 -14.04 -6.14
CA PHE A 230 5.08 -13.29 -5.42
C PHE A 230 5.40 -11.97 -6.10
N THR A 231 5.77 -10.99 -5.31
CA THR A 231 5.97 -9.62 -5.79
C THR A 231 6.85 -8.84 -4.82
N GLY A 232 7.72 -7.98 -5.36
CA GLY A 232 8.44 -7.03 -4.52
C GLY A 232 7.58 -5.86 -4.04
N HIS A 233 6.41 -5.64 -4.64
CA HIS A 233 5.40 -4.73 -4.10
C HIS A 233 4.66 -5.39 -2.92
N ASN A 234 4.34 -4.67 -1.85
CA ASN A 234 3.54 -5.22 -0.76
C ASN A 234 2.05 -5.26 -1.17
N PRO A 235 1.42 -6.44 -1.37
CA PRO A 235 0.00 -6.49 -1.75
C PRO A 235 -0.95 -6.19 -0.57
N PHE A 236 -0.44 -6.29 0.66
CA PHE A 236 -1.23 -6.21 1.90
C PHE A 236 -1.45 -4.75 2.33
N THR A 237 -2.71 -4.39 2.56
CA THR A 237 -3.09 -3.07 3.09
C THR A 237 -3.04 -3.06 4.62
N GLY A 238 -3.24 -4.21 5.26
CA GLY A 238 -3.24 -4.37 6.73
C GLY A 238 -1.89 -4.78 7.32
N HIS A 239 -0.96 -5.30 6.51
CA HIS A 239 0.24 -5.96 7.01
C HIS A 239 1.53 -5.44 6.39
N GLN A 240 2.58 -5.44 7.21
CA GLN A 240 3.96 -5.17 6.81
C GLN A 240 4.66 -6.48 6.44
N ARG A 241 5.72 -6.39 5.63
CA ARG A 241 6.66 -7.51 5.41
C ARG A 241 8.01 -7.15 6.01
N ILE A 242 8.70 -8.13 6.57
CA ILE A 242 9.94 -7.89 7.31
C ILE A 242 11.03 -8.77 6.73
N ALA A 243 12.13 -8.16 6.31
CA ALA A 243 13.36 -8.86 5.96
C ALA A 243 14.44 -8.53 7.00
N THR A 244 15.42 -9.41 7.16
CA THR A 244 16.56 -9.20 8.06
C THR A 244 17.86 -9.12 7.26
N VAL A 245 18.60 -8.03 7.46
CA VAL A 245 19.93 -7.82 6.87
C VAL A 245 20.99 -7.91 7.96
N ARG A 246 21.92 -8.83 7.79
CA ARG A 246 23.10 -9.01 8.63
C ARG A 246 24.26 -8.22 8.06
N VAL A 247 24.78 -7.27 8.84
CA VAL A 247 26.02 -6.55 8.53
C VAL A 247 27.16 -7.18 9.31
N THR A 248 28.27 -7.46 8.63
CA THR A 248 29.50 -7.99 9.23
C THR A 248 30.68 -7.14 8.81
N ALA A 249 31.53 -6.77 9.76
CA ALA A 249 32.78 -6.06 9.50
C ALA A 249 33.87 -6.55 10.45
N THR A 250 35.13 -6.59 10.02
CA THR A 250 36.27 -6.78 10.91
C THR A 250 36.89 -5.42 11.18
N VAL A 251 36.75 -4.93 12.41
CA VAL A 251 37.20 -3.62 12.85
C VAL A 251 38.40 -3.82 13.76
N ASP A 252 39.55 -3.25 13.40
CA ASP A 252 40.80 -3.35 14.16
C ASP A 252 41.16 -4.81 14.53
N GLY A 253 40.88 -5.74 13.62
CA GLY A 253 41.14 -7.18 13.77
C GLY A 253 40.02 -7.99 14.44
N VAL A 254 38.96 -7.34 14.95
CA VAL A 254 37.84 -8.01 15.63
C VAL A 254 36.62 -8.08 14.72
N LYS A 255 36.08 -9.28 14.51
CA LYS A 255 34.84 -9.48 13.73
C LYS A 255 33.63 -9.04 14.54
N ARG A 256 32.84 -8.14 13.98
CA ARG A 256 31.57 -7.64 14.50
C ARG A 256 30.44 -8.00 13.54
N THR A 257 29.28 -8.35 14.10
CA THR A 257 28.06 -8.66 13.35
C THR A 257 26.87 -7.98 14.03
N ILE A 258 26.00 -7.37 13.24
CA ILE A 258 24.73 -6.79 13.71
C ILE A 258 23.64 -7.07 12.69
N ASP A 259 22.44 -7.40 13.17
CA ASP A 259 21.27 -7.65 12.34
C ASP A 259 20.33 -6.43 12.42
N THR A 260 19.84 -5.96 11.29
CA THR A 260 18.80 -4.92 11.21
C THR A 260 17.57 -5.44 10.48
N LYS A 261 16.40 -4.98 10.92
CA LYS A 261 15.11 -5.30 10.27
C LYS A 261 14.81 -4.24 9.23
N VAL A 262 14.56 -4.67 8.00
CA VAL A 262 14.00 -3.86 6.92
C VAL A 262 12.50 -4.15 6.83
N ILE A 263 11.69 -3.20 7.28
CA ILE A 263 10.24 -3.28 7.28
C ILE A 263 9.73 -2.65 5.98
N GLN A 264 9.16 -3.46 5.11
CA GLN A 264 8.35 -2.94 4.02
C GLN A 264 7.00 -2.50 4.58
N VAL A 265 6.70 -1.21 4.43
CA VAL A 265 5.48 -0.60 4.96
C VAL A 265 4.22 -1.21 4.33
N ARG A 266 3.08 -1.01 5.00
CA ARG A 266 1.75 -1.38 4.48
C ARG A 266 1.51 -0.67 3.16
N ARG A 267 0.71 -1.27 2.28
CA ARG A 267 0.29 -0.60 1.05
C ARG A 267 -0.67 0.55 1.38
N ALA A 268 -0.15 1.78 1.27
CA ALA A 268 -0.97 2.98 1.39
C ALA A 268 -1.81 3.17 0.13
N VAL A 269 -3.12 3.34 0.29
CA VAL A 269 -4.09 3.44 -0.81
C VAL A 269 -4.99 4.68 -0.73
N ASN A 270 -4.92 5.48 0.34
CA ASN A 270 -5.88 6.55 0.60
C ASN A 270 -5.18 7.82 1.13
N PRO A 271 -5.26 8.96 0.41
CA PRO A 271 -5.69 9.10 -0.98
C PRO A 271 -4.59 8.60 -1.94
N ALA A 272 -4.97 8.03 -3.10
CA ALA A 272 -4.02 7.79 -4.20
C ALA A 272 -4.16 8.84 -5.31
N GLY A 273 -5.31 9.51 -5.42
CA GLY A 273 -5.46 10.62 -6.35
C GLY A 273 -6.63 11.54 -6.08
N ILE A 274 -6.60 12.69 -6.75
CA ILE A 274 -7.59 13.76 -6.62
C ILE A 274 -7.87 14.27 -8.03
N TRP A 275 -9.14 14.26 -8.42
CA TRP A 275 -9.59 14.84 -9.67
C TRP A 275 -10.43 16.09 -9.37
N ARG A 276 -10.31 17.09 -10.24
CA ARG A 276 -11.13 18.30 -10.24
C ARG A 276 -11.67 18.59 -11.62
N SER A 277 -12.90 19.09 -11.72
CA SER A 277 -13.38 19.64 -12.99
C SER A 277 -12.52 20.82 -13.46
N GLY A 278 -12.49 21.07 -14.77
CA GLY A 278 -11.65 22.10 -15.40
C GLY A 278 -11.85 23.50 -14.80
N ASP A 279 -13.07 23.80 -14.37
CA ASP A 279 -13.49 25.08 -13.79
C ASP A 279 -13.34 25.16 -12.25
N LYS A 280 -12.80 24.12 -11.60
CA LYS A 280 -12.69 24.04 -10.14
C LYS A 280 -11.27 24.23 -9.65
N GLN A 281 -11.14 25.00 -8.57
CA GLN A 281 -9.90 25.18 -7.77
C GLN A 281 -10.13 24.80 -6.30
N THR A 282 -11.17 24.01 -6.03
CA THR A 282 -11.58 23.66 -4.67
C THR A 282 -10.45 22.91 -3.95
N PRO A 283 -10.03 23.38 -2.76
CA PRO A 283 -9.01 22.70 -1.96
C PRO A 283 -9.41 21.29 -1.54
N PHE A 284 -8.40 20.50 -1.19
CA PHE A 284 -8.53 19.17 -0.62
C PHE A 284 -7.50 18.99 0.50
N GLU A 285 -7.94 18.61 1.69
CA GLU A 285 -7.06 18.19 2.78
C GLU A 285 -6.56 16.76 2.50
N VAL A 286 -5.28 16.65 2.15
CA VAL A 286 -4.59 15.37 2.05
C VAL A 286 -4.20 14.92 3.45
N LYS A 287 -4.63 13.71 3.81
CA LYS A 287 -4.11 12.97 4.95
C LYS A 287 -3.76 11.57 4.48
N LEU A 288 -2.48 11.21 4.49
CA LEU A 288 -2.10 9.85 4.09
C LEU A 288 -2.60 8.88 5.16
N MET A 289 -3.31 7.83 4.75
CA MET A 289 -3.92 6.87 5.66
C MET A 289 -3.49 5.43 5.40
N GLU A 290 -3.55 4.63 6.46
CA GLU A 290 -3.34 3.19 6.48
C GLU A 290 -4.62 2.45 6.91
N MET A 291 -4.67 1.15 6.60
CA MET A 291 -5.70 0.22 7.11
C MET A 291 -5.10 -0.75 8.12
N ASP A 292 -5.91 -1.20 9.07
CA ASP A 292 -5.51 -2.10 10.16
C ASP A 292 -5.72 -3.59 9.86
N GLY A 293 -6.29 -3.91 8.70
CA GLY A 293 -6.51 -5.27 8.25
C GLY A 293 -6.74 -5.39 6.76
N GLU A 294 -6.79 -6.63 6.29
CA GLU A 294 -7.10 -6.96 4.91
C GLU A 294 -8.59 -6.77 4.61
N ASP A 295 -8.87 -6.42 3.35
CA ASP A 295 -10.21 -6.27 2.82
C ASP A 295 -10.71 -7.61 2.24
N THR A 296 -10.91 -8.58 3.14
CA THR A 296 -11.18 -9.99 2.81
C THR A 296 -12.29 -10.58 3.69
N ASP A 297 -13.53 -10.18 3.45
CA ASP A 297 -14.68 -10.82 4.11
C ASP A 297 -15.50 -11.65 3.14
N ALA A 298 -15.71 -12.89 3.54
CA ALA A 298 -16.57 -13.82 2.86
C ALA A 298 -18.06 -13.47 2.99
N THR A 299 -18.48 -12.56 3.88
CA THR A 299 -19.89 -12.16 4.02
C THR A 299 -20.27 -10.94 3.20
N GLY A 300 -19.31 -10.10 2.79
CA GLY A 300 -19.50 -9.05 1.80
C GLY A 300 -18.86 -7.72 2.14
N TYR A 301 -19.61 -6.64 1.91
CA TYR A 301 -19.17 -5.27 2.17
C TYR A 301 -18.68 -5.13 3.61
N LEU A 302 -17.41 -4.81 3.77
CA LEU A 302 -16.85 -4.47 5.07
C LEU A 302 -16.82 -2.97 5.26
N ALA A 303 -17.40 -2.52 6.38
CA ALA A 303 -16.99 -1.25 6.96
C ALA A 303 -15.55 -1.39 7.45
N LYS A 304 -14.67 -0.52 6.96
CA LYS A 304 -13.26 -0.42 7.32
C LYS A 304 -13.00 0.99 7.80
N GLU A 305 -12.13 1.08 8.79
CA GLU A 305 -11.59 2.36 9.23
C GLU A 305 -10.17 2.51 8.69
N PHE A 306 -9.85 3.75 8.37
CA PHE A 306 -8.52 4.19 8.01
C PHE A 306 -7.99 5.04 9.16
N PHE A 307 -6.70 4.90 9.44
CA PHE A 307 -6.04 5.73 10.43
C PHE A 307 -4.90 6.54 9.78
N PRO A 308 -4.61 7.74 10.29
CA PRO A 308 -3.54 8.56 9.74
C PRO A 308 -2.16 7.89 9.82
N THR A 309 -1.41 7.92 8.72
CA THR A 309 -0.01 7.51 8.70
C THR A 309 0.83 8.50 9.51
N THR A 310 1.45 7.99 10.57
CA THR A 310 2.42 8.73 11.39
C THR A 310 3.84 8.37 10.98
N SER A 311 4.65 9.37 10.62
CA SER A 311 6.01 9.13 10.13
C SER A 311 7.00 8.92 11.27
N ASP A 312 7.65 7.76 11.32
CA ASP A 312 8.86 7.51 12.11
C ASP A 312 10.10 8.10 11.42
N GLY A 313 10.43 9.34 11.76
CA GLY A 313 11.39 10.17 11.07
C GLY A 313 10.71 11.31 10.31
N PRO A 314 11.48 12.28 9.79
CA PRO A 314 10.92 13.38 9.00
C PRO A 314 10.26 12.88 7.71
N TRP A 315 9.29 13.66 7.23
CA TRP A 315 8.58 13.44 5.97
C TRP A 315 8.51 14.72 5.14
N SER A 316 8.20 14.59 3.86
CA SER A 316 7.99 15.73 2.95
C SER A 316 6.98 15.46 1.86
N ALA A 317 6.31 16.51 1.37
CA ALA A 317 5.50 16.48 0.15
C ALA A 317 6.07 17.45 -0.88
N GLU A 318 6.25 16.99 -2.12
CA GLU A 318 6.87 17.75 -3.21
C GLU A 318 6.06 17.58 -4.49
N VAL A 319 5.72 18.70 -5.14
CA VAL A 319 5.14 18.69 -6.49
C VAL A 319 6.25 18.31 -7.46
N ILE A 320 6.21 17.11 -8.02
CA ILE A 320 7.22 16.66 -9.00
C ILE A 320 6.78 16.92 -10.43
N GLU A 321 5.46 16.93 -10.68
CA GLU A 321 4.86 17.20 -12.00
C GLU A 321 3.70 18.19 -11.87
N GLY A 322 3.52 19.07 -12.86
CA GLY A 322 2.46 20.09 -12.87
C GLY A 322 2.74 21.31 -11.98
N LYS A 323 4.02 21.69 -11.78
CA LYS A 323 4.43 22.81 -10.89
C LYS A 323 3.81 24.17 -11.25
N ASP A 324 3.38 24.36 -12.49
CA ASP A 324 2.69 25.55 -12.99
C ASP A 324 1.26 25.71 -12.47
N TRP A 325 0.62 24.63 -12.01
CA TRP A 325 -0.78 24.65 -11.61
C TRP A 325 -1.10 23.91 -10.32
N VAL A 326 -0.27 22.97 -9.87
CA VAL A 326 -0.46 22.27 -8.59
C VAL A 326 0.05 23.16 -7.46
N GLN A 327 -0.83 23.46 -6.50
CA GLN A 327 -0.47 24.19 -5.30
C GLN A 327 -0.68 23.32 -4.06
N ILE A 328 0.29 23.35 -3.15
CA ILE A 328 0.27 22.71 -1.84
C ILE A 328 0.61 23.73 -0.73
N LYS A 329 0.14 23.46 0.49
CA LYS A 329 0.54 24.21 1.69
C LYS A 329 0.41 23.35 2.94
N THR A 330 1.14 23.73 4.00
CA THR A 330 0.91 23.16 5.34
C THR A 330 -0.42 23.67 5.92
N LYS A 331 -1.03 22.91 6.83
CA LYS A 331 -2.28 23.32 7.51
C LYS A 331 -2.21 24.72 8.14
N ASN A 332 -1.06 25.06 8.73
CA ASN A 332 -0.86 26.33 9.44
C ASN A 332 -0.47 27.48 8.50
N SER A 333 -0.25 27.22 7.21
CA SER A 333 0.03 28.26 6.21
C SER A 333 -1.25 28.77 5.57
N THR A 334 -1.29 30.07 5.32
CA THR A 334 -2.30 30.72 4.46
C THR A 334 -1.82 30.91 3.02
N SER A 335 -0.51 30.73 2.79
CA SER A 335 0.12 30.93 1.49
C SER A 335 0.15 29.63 0.70
N TRP A 336 -0.40 29.66 -0.51
CA TRP A 336 -0.36 28.57 -1.48
C TRP A 336 0.83 28.71 -2.41
N GLY A 337 1.47 27.59 -2.76
CA GLY A 337 2.58 27.56 -3.70
C GLY A 337 2.92 26.12 -4.08
N ASN A 338 4.07 25.87 -4.68
CA ASN A 338 4.54 24.52 -5.02
C ASN A 338 5.82 24.14 -4.26
N ALA A 339 6.16 24.92 -3.22
CA ALA A 339 7.33 24.69 -2.39
C ALA A 339 7.19 23.37 -1.62
N LYS A 340 8.31 22.66 -1.49
CA LYS A 340 8.38 21.41 -0.73
C LYS A 340 7.93 21.65 0.71
N ILE A 341 7.01 20.82 1.17
CA ILE A 341 6.51 20.79 2.54
C ILE A 341 7.30 19.74 3.32
N THR A 342 7.57 19.99 4.59
CA THR A 342 8.22 19.04 5.50
C THR A 342 7.46 18.91 6.80
N GLY A 343 7.47 17.70 7.39
CA GLY A 343 7.01 17.47 8.75
C GLY A 343 8.02 16.64 9.56
N GLY A 344 7.88 16.69 10.88
CA GLY A 344 8.82 16.08 11.82
C GLY A 344 8.47 14.62 12.15
N THR A 345 9.38 13.97 12.88
CA THR A 345 9.15 12.64 13.46
C THR A 345 7.91 12.63 14.36
N GLY A 346 7.11 11.59 14.26
CA GLY A 346 5.89 11.41 15.06
C GLY A 346 4.71 12.27 14.62
N SER A 347 4.83 13.02 13.51
CA SER A 347 3.71 13.77 12.95
C SER A 347 2.94 12.98 11.89
N GLU A 348 1.64 13.24 11.81
CA GLU A 348 0.79 12.77 10.72
C GLU A 348 1.22 13.43 9.40
N ILE A 349 1.13 12.68 8.31
CA ILE A 349 1.39 13.19 6.97
C ILE A 349 0.12 13.88 6.47
N CYS A 350 0.06 15.20 6.66
CA CYS A 350 -1.08 16.02 6.22
C CYS A 350 -0.66 17.36 5.60
N PHE A 351 -1.36 17.76 4.55
CA PHE A 351 -1.18 19.04 3.85
C PHE A 351 -2.40 19.33 2.97
N ASP A 352 -2.57 20.58 2.55
CA ASP A 352 -3.65 20.94 1.63
C ASP A 352 -3.13 20.96 0.19
N TYR A 353 -3.95 20.49 -0.75
CA TYR A 353 -3.75 20.60 -2.19
C TYR A 353 -4.87 21.46 -2.83
N ARG A 354 -4.56 22.18 -3.90
CA ARG A 354 -5.56 22.70 -4.86
C ARG A 354 -4.97 22.91 -6.27
N PRO A 355 -5.82 22.94 -7.31
CA PRO A 355 -5.47 23.60 -8.56
C PRO A 355 -5.30 25.11 -8.35
N GLY A 356 -4.23 25.70 -8.87
CA GLY A 356 -3.94 27.13 -8.82
C GLY A 356 -4.52 27.93 -9.99
N SER A 357 -5.15 27.25 -10.96
CA SER A 357 -5.85 27.86 -12.09
C SER A 357 -6.96 26.92 -12.59
N THR A 358 -7.89 27.46 -13.38
CA THR A 358 -8.85 26.68 -14.18
C THR A 358 -8.29 26.40 -15.57
N ILE A 359 -8.91 25.45 -16.27
CA ILE A 359 -8.68 25.14 -17.68
C ILE A 359 -10.02 24.96 -18.40
N ASP A 360 -9.99 24.85 -19.73
CA ASP A 360 -11.17 24.43 -20.48
C ASP A 360 -11.67 23.07 -19.99
N LYS A 361 -12.99 22.90 -19.88
CA LYS A 361 -13.59 21.66 -19.36
C LYS A 361 -13.22 20.41 -20.18
N ASN A 362 -12.95 20.58 -21.48
CA ASN A 362 -12.56 19.51 -22.39
C ASN A 362 -11.03 19.34 -22.47
N ALA A 363 -10.25 20.21 -21.82
CA ALA A 363 -8.83 19.99 -21.62
C ALA A 363 -8.60 18.97 -20.50
N TYR A 364 -7.39 18.43 -20.44
CA TYR A 364 -6.94 17.57 -19.36
C TYR A 364 -5.50 17.90 -19.02
N ARG A 365 -5.17 17.95 -17.73
CA ARG A 365 -3.79 18.07 -17.29
C ARG A 365 -3.55 17.24 -16.04
N CYS A 366 -2.31 16.79 -15.93
CA CYS A 366 -1.85 15.94 -14.86
C CYS A 366 -0.79 16.64 -14.03
N GLY A 367 -0.72 16.24 -12.77
CA GLY A 367 0.33 16.59 -11.82
C GLY A 367 0.53 15.44 -10.86
N VAL A 368 1.68 15.42 -10.20
CA VAL A 368 2.03 14.35 -9.26
C VAL A 368 2.69 14.97 -8.05
N ILE A 369 2.16 14.62 -6.87
CA ILE A 369 2.72 15.00 -5.58
C ILE A 369 3.42 13.78 -5.00
N LYS A 370 4.73 13.89 -4.81
CA LYS A 370 5.56 12.85 -4.19
C LYS A 370 5.63 13.10 -2.69
N VAL A 371 5.20 12.11 -1.92
CA VAL A 371 5.32 12.09 -0.46
C VAL A 371 6.45 11.15 -0.09
N LEU A 372 7.43 11.65 0.66
CA LEU A 372 8.51 10.87 1.26
C LEU A 372 8.30 10.83 2.77
N TYR A 373 8.38 9.65 3.38
CA TYR A 373 8.10 9.45 4.81
C TYR A 373 8.97 8.35 5.41
N HIS A 374 8.89 8.17 6.73
CA HIS A 374 9.78 7.31 7.50
C HIS A 374 11.26 7.60 7.25
N ASN A 375 11.68 8.83 7.60
CA ASN A 375 13.01 9.36 7.34
C ASN A 375 13.36 9.40 5.85
N PHE A 376 12.37 9.80 5.04
CA PHE A 376 12.44 9.89 3.57
C PHE A 376 12.73 8.59 2.82
N ASN A 377 12.58 7.42 3.45
CA ASN A 377 12.88 6.12 2.85
C ASN A 377 11.66 5.49 2.16
N CYS A 378 10.45 5.87 2.57
CA CYS A 378 9.21 5.40 1.97
C CYS A 378 8.64 6.46 1.03
N VAL A 379 8.12 6.02 -0.12
CA VAL A 379 7.48 6.89 -1.11
C VAL A 379 6.01 6.53 -1.31
N HIS A 380 5.19 7.56 -1.42
CA HIS A 380 3.82 7.49 -1.90
C HIS A 380 3.60 8.58 -2.94
N TYR A 381 2.85 8.29 -4.00
CA TYR A 381 2.54 9.25 -5.07
C TYR A 381 1.05 9.53 -5.08
N ILE A 382 0.70 10.81 -5.08
CA ILE A 382 -0.68 11.28 -5.19
C ILE A 382 -0.85 11.89 -6.58
N PHE A 383 -1.72 11.26 -7.37
CA PHE A 383 -2.02 11.65 -8.74
C PHE A 383 -3.10 12.72 -8.74
N VAL A 384 -2.75 13.92 -9.20
CA VAL A 384 -3.71 15.03 -9.29
C VAL A 384 -4.02 15.34 -10.75
N SER A 385 -5.29 15.44 -11.09
CA SER A 385 -5.72 15.74 -12.45
C SER A 385 -6.83 16.77 -12.48
N GLN A 386 -6.92 17.51 -13.58
CA GLN A 386 -7.95 18.51 -13.78
C GLN A 386 -8.52 18.44 -15.20
N GLY A 387 -9.85 18.54 -15.33
CA GLY A 387 -10.58 18.51 -16.59
C GLY A 387 -11.00 17.12 -17.06
N LEU A 388 -11.60 17.03 -18.26
CA LEU A 388 -12.23 15.82 -18.82
C LEU A 388 -11.70 15.41 -20.20
N GLY A 389 -10.65 16.07 -20.69
CA GLY A 389 -10.00 15.72 -21.95
C GLY A 389 -9.31 14.35 -21.93
N ASN A 390 -8.58 14.07 -23.01
CA ASN A 390 -7.88 12.80 -23.21
C ASN A 390 -6.43 12.89 -22.74
N VAL A 391 -5.79 11.75 -22.56
CA VAL A 391 -4.38 11.65 -22.14
C VAL A 391 -3.63 10.63 -22.97
N GLU A 392 -2.41 10.96 -23.38
CA GLU A 392 -1.53 10.02 -24.06
C GLU A 392 -0.84 9.11 -23.03
N LEU A 393 -0.95 7.79 -23.23
CA LEU A 393 -0.23 6.78 -22.47
C LEU A 393 0.25 5.68 -23.42
N ALA A 394 1.53 5.35 -23.36
CA ALA A 394 2.15 4.31 -24.19
C ALA A 394 1.84 4.47 -25.70
N GLY A 395 1.86 5.71 -26.20
CA GLY A 395 1.61 6.04 -27.62
C GLY A 395 0.14 5.92 -28.06
N THR A 396 -0.80 5.75 -27.12
CA THR A 396 -2.24 5.72 -27.38
C THR A 396 -2.93 6.87 -26.66
N THR A 397 -3.89 7.54 -27.31
CA THR A 397 -4.70 8.60 -26.69
C THR A 397 -5.93 8.00 -26.01
N TRP A 398 -5.95 8.01 -24.69
CA TRP A 398 -7.00 7.43 -23.85
C TRP A 398 -8.03 8.48 -23.43
N HIS A 399 -9.31 8.09 -23.46
CA HIS A 399 -10.31 8.83 -22.68
C HIS A 399 -10.06 8.64 -21.18
N THR A 400 -10.38 9.67 -20.40
CA THR A 400 -10.22 9.67 -18.94
C THR A 400 -11.47 9.17 -18.20
N ARG A 401 -12.53 8.80 -18.95
CA ARG A 401 -13.84 8.38 -18.42
C ARG A 401 -14.29 7.05 -19.03
N ASN A 402 -15.02 6.24 -18.27
CA ASN A 402 -15.66 5.01 -18.77
C ASN A 402 -16.85 5.31 -19.69
N VAL A 403 -17.26 4.31 -20.47
CA VAL A 403 -18.48 4.38 -21.29
C VAL A 403 -19.71 4.27 -20.39
N GLU A 404 -20.65 5.21 -20.51
CA GLU A 404 -21.95 5.11 -19.85
C GLU A 404 -22.91 4.24 -20.68
N TYR A 405 -22.98 4.53 -21.98
CA TYR A 405 -23.69 3.78 -23.02
C TYR A 405 -23.11 4.15 -24.39
N ASN A 406 -23.50 3.46 -25.47
CA ASN A 406 -23.02 3.80 -26.81
C ASN A 406 -23.39 5.24 -27.20
N GLY A 407 -22.40 6.06 -27.51
CA GLY A 407 -22.56 7.48 -27.79
C GLY A 407 -22.14 8.39 -26.63
N LYS A 408 -21.99 7.88 -25.40
CA LYS A 408 -21.76 8.73 -24.23
C LYS A 408 -20.76 8.15 -23.21
N LEU A 409 -19.83 8.98 -22.77
CA LEU A 409 -18.98 8.69 -21.62
C LEU A 409 -19.67 9.16 -20.34
N VAL A 410 -19.32 8.54 -19.21
CA VAL A 410 -19.76 9.02 -17.89
C VAL A 410 -19.32 10.47 -17.67
N ASN A 411 -19.92 11.19 -16.71
CA ASN A 411 -19.66 12.63 -16.56
C ASN A 411 -18.31 12.96 -15.89
N ASN A 412 -17.72 12.05 -15.12
CA ASN A 412 -16.41 12.23 -14.48
C ASN A 412 -15.63 10.90 -14.36
N PRO A 413 -14.31 10.94 -14.11
CA PRO A 413 -13.46 9.73 -14.08
C PRO A 413 -13.76 8.72 -12.96
N LEU A 414 -14.46 9.13 -11.89
CA LEU A 414 -14.77 8.27 -10.76
C LEU A 414 -15.96 7.35 -11.03
N LEU A 415 -16.84 7.70 -11.97
CA LEU A 415 -18.03 6.89 -12.29
C LEU A 415 -17.64 5.60 -13.02
N GLU A 416 -18.15 4.46 -12.54
CA GLU A 416 -17.83 3.14 -13.09
C GLU A 416 -18.39 2.89 -14.50
N GLY A 417 -19.47 3.57 -14.87
CA GLY A 417 -20.09 3.45 -16.20
C GLY A 417 -20.96 2.20 -16.38
N GLY A 418 -21.43 2.01 -17.61
CA GLY A 418 -22.25 0.85 -17.97
C GLY A 418 -21.41 -0.41 -18.09
N MET A 419 -21.95 -1.54 -17.63
CA MET A 419 -21.40 -2.85 -17.99
C MET A 419 -22.03 -3.35 -19.30
N PHE A 420 -21.24 -4.05 -20.11
CA PHE A 420 -21.65 -4.57 -21.41
C PHE A 420 -21.34 -6.06 -21.49
N LYS A 421 -22.15 -6.82 -22.22
CA LYS A 421 -21.73 -8.14 -22.70
C LYS A 421 -20.82 -7.99 -23.90
N PHE A 422 -19.89 -8.92 -24.09
CA PHE A 422 -18.91 -8.82 -25.17
C PHE A 422 -19.60 -8.66 -26.54
N GLY A 423 -19.22 -7.62 -27.28
CA GLY A 423 -19.78 -7.27 -28.59
C GLY A 423 -21.18 -6.65 -28.60
N CYS A 424 -21.89 -6.64 -27.47
CA CYS A 424 -23.21 -6.01 -27.38
C CYS A 424 -23.07 -4.50 -27.12
N SER A 425 -22.85 -3.74 -28.20
CA SER A 425 -22.60 -2.30 -28.10
C SER A 425 -23.84 -1.50 -27.66
N ASN A 426 -25.04 -1.97 -27.94
CA ASN A 426 -26.28 -1.18 -27.80
C ASN A 426 -26.99 -1.29 -26.44
N LEU A 427 -26.52 -2.16 -25.53
CA LEU A 427 -27.16 -2.38 -24.23
C LEU A 427 -26.15 -2.18 -23.10
N ALA A 428 -26.29 -1.06 -22.40
CA ALA A 428 -25.49 -0.75 -21.23
C ALA A 428 -26.25 -1.05 -19.94
N TYR A 429 -25.69 -1.92 -19.09
CA TYR A 429 -26.25 -2.26 -17.79
C TYR A 429 -25.78 -1.24 -16.75
N LEU A 430 -26.74 -0.55 -16.11
CA LEU A 430 -26.43 0.59 -15.23
C LEU A 430 -25.74 0.17 -13.92
N PRO A 431 -24.87 1.04 -13.35
CA PRO A 431 -24.19 0.83 -12.07
C PRO A 431 -25.08 0.39 -10.92
N ILE A 432 -26.31 0.90 -10.84
CA ILE A 432 -27.28 0.56 -9.78
C ILE A 432 -27.60 -0.95 -9.72
N ASN A 433 -27.42 -1.68 -10.82
CA ASN A 433 -27.53 -3.15 -10.82
C ASN A 433 -26.44 -3.82 -9.99
N ASN A 434 -25.26 -3.20 -9.88
CA ASN A 434 -24.14 -3.66 -9.04
C ASN A 434 -24.38 -3.48 -7.55
N ILE A 435 -25.38 -2.69 -7.18
CA ILE A 435 -25.87 -2.64 -5.80
C ILE A 435 -27.07 -3.56 -5.60
N THR A 436 -28.04 -3.53 -6.52
CA THR A 436 -29.28 -4.32 -6.43
C THR A 436 -29.00 -5.82 -6.48
N TRP A 437 -28.13 -6.22 -7.40
CA TRP A 437 -27.68 -7.59 -7.63
C TRP A 437 -26.16 -7.67 -7.40
N GLY A 438 -25.66 -7.02 -6.35
CA GLY A 438 -24.22 -6.85 -6.10
C GLY A 438 -23.46 -8.08 -5.64
N TRP A 439 -22.31 -7.84 -4.99
CA TRP A 439 -21.47 -8.90 -4.44
C TRP A 439 -22.31 -9.91 -3.62
N LYS A 440 -22.21 -11.19 -3.99
CA LYS A 440 -22.97 -12.33 -3.42
C LYS A 440 -24.50 -12.22 -3.44
N VAL A 441 -25.06 -11.29 -4.22
CA VAL A 441 -26.49 -11.34 -4.57
C VAL A 441 -26.63 -12.24 -5.80
N GLU A 442 -26.68 -13.53 -5.53
CA GLU A 442 -26.58 -14.62 -6.49
C GLU A 442 -27.70 -15.66 -6.30
N THR A 443 -27.81 -16.59 -7.22
CA THR A 443 -28.69 -17.76 -7.08
C THR A 443 -27.97 -19.01 -7.54
N ASP A 444 -28.31 -20.14 -6.93
CA ASP A 444 -27.91 -21.49 -7.36
C ASP A 444 -28.73 -22.00 -8.56
N ASN A 445 -29.74 -21.24 -9.00
CA ASN A 445 -30.63 -21.64 -10.08
C ASN A 445 -30.43 -20.79 -11.34
N ALA A 446 -29.94 -21.46 -12.40
CA ALA A 446 -29.73 -20.87 -13.72
C ALA A 446 -31.00 -20.21 -14.31
N SER A 447 -32.19 -20.77 -14.05
CA SER A 447 -33.44 -20.21 -14.57
C SER A 447 -33.86 -18.94 -13.81
N THR A 448 -33.46 -18.82 -12.55
CA THR A 448 -33.83 -17.67 -11.70
C THR A 448 -33.03 -16.43 -12.08
N TYR A 449 -31.69 -16.53 -12.21
CA TYR A 449 -30.87 -15.34 -12.54
C TYR A 449 -31.20 -14.78 -13.92
N GLN A 450 -31.60 -15.66 -14.85
CA GLN A 450 -32.01 -15.26 -16.20
C GLN A 450 -33.23 -14.36 -16.20
N ASN A 451 -34.01 -14.34 -15.12
CA ASN A 451 -35.19 -13.51 -14.94
C ASN A 451 -34.93 -12.28 -14.05
N PHE A 452 -33.71 -12.08 -13.53
CA PHE A 452 -33.34 -10.86 -12.83
C PHE A 452 -33.63 -9.65 -13.72
N LYS A 453 -34.20 -8.62 -13.10
CA LYS A 453 -34.61 -7.39 -13.75
C LYS A 453 -33.50 -6.36 -13.59
N TYR A 454 -32.94 -5.97 -14.73
CA TYR A 454 -31.84 -5.03 -14.83
C TYR A 454 -32.33 -3.70 -15.38
N LYS A 455 -31.76 -2.63 -14.84
CA LYS A 455 -31.90 -1.30 -15.42
C LYS A 455 -30.83 -1.11 -16.49
N VAL A 456 -31.24 -0.74 -17.69
CA VAL A 456 -30.33 -0.61 -18.83
C VAL A 456 -30.61 0.66 -19.61
N ILE A 457 -29.61 1.12 -20.36
CA ILE A 457 -29.79 2.08 -21.45
C ILE A 457 -29.65 1.31 -22.77
N ASP A 458 -30.71 1.35 -23.58
CA ASP A 458 -30.79 0.73 -24.90
C ASP A 458 -30.66 1.81 -25.98
N THR A 459 -29.68 1.65 -26.87
CA THR A 459 -29.42 2.57 -27.98
C THR A 459 -29.74 1.96 -29.33
N SER A 460 -30.40 0.80 -29.39
CA SER A 460 -30.72 0.09 -30.64
C SER A 460 -31.61 0.90 -31.59
N THR A 461 -32.42 1.81 -31.06
CA THR A 461 -33.32 2.68 -31.83
C THR A 461 -32.65 3.96 -32.33
N GLY A 462 -31.34 4.14 -32.08
CA GLY A 462 -30.59 5.35 -32.40
C GLY A 462 -30.74 6.48 -31.38
N SER A 463 -31.67 6.39 -30.43
CA SER A 463 -31.77 7.26 -29.25
C SER A 463 -31.66 6.42 -27.97
N PRO A 464 -30.97 6.92 -26.93
CA PRO A 464 -30.87 6.20 -25.66
C PRO A 464 -32.23 6.15 -24.95
N VAL A 465 -32.71 4.94 -24.66
CA VAL A 465 -33.94 4.71 -23.90
C VAL A 465 -33.61 3.89 -22.66
N GLN A 466 -34.05 4.35 -21.49
CA GLN A 466 -33.87 3.61 -20.26
C GLN A 466 -35.00 2.60 -20.04
N HIS A 467 -34.63 1.35 -19.78
CA HIS A 467 -35.54 0.27 -19.40
C HIS A 467 -35.21 -0.23 -17.98
N ASN A 468 -36.21 -0.76 -17.26
CA ASN A 468 -36.05 -1.21 -15.87
C ASN A 468 -36.34 -2.71 -15.66
N ASP A 469 -36.68 -3.42 -16.73
CA ASP A 469 -37.24 -4.78 -16.68
C ASP A 469 -36.58 -5.74 -17.69
N TYR A 470 -35.47 -5.31 -18.29
CA TYR A 470 -34.66 -6.16 -19.16
C TYR A 470 -34.06 -7.30 -18.35
N THR A 471 -33.94 -8.46 -18.98
CA THR A 471 -33.43 -9.66 -18.32
C THR A 471 -32.02 -9.95 -18.76
N TRP A 472 -31.39 -10.96 -18.14
CA TRP A 472 -30.07 -11.40 -18.59
C TRP A 472 -30.08 -11.76 -20.07
N ARG A 473 -31.12 -12.46 -20.56
CA ARG A 473 -31.17 -12.96 -21.94
C ARG A 473 -31.50 -11.89 -22.99
N THR A 474 -31.85 -10.67 -22.59
CA THR A 474 -32.19 -9.60 -23.54
C THR A 474 -30.98 -9.21 -24.40
N ALA A 475 -29.78 -9.17 -23.82
CA ALA A 475 -28.54 -8.95 -24.57
C ALA A 475 -27.93 -10.27 -25.06
N VAL A 476 -27.63 -10.32 -26.35
CA VAL A 476 -26.90 -11.41 -27.01
C VAL A 476 -25.47 -10.94 -27.26
N TRP A 477 -24.48 -11.73 -26.85
CA TRP A 477 -23.08 -11.40 -27.08
C TRP A 477 -22.71 -11.62 -28.55
N ASP A 478 -21.82 -10.78 -29.09
CA ASP A 478 -21.37 -10.84 -30.48
C ASP A 478 -19.84 -11.01 -30.55
N PRO A 479 -19.33 -12.25 -30.46
CA PRO A 479 -17.89 -12.53 -30.49
C PRO A 479 -17.20 -12.04 -31.77
N THR A 480 -17.92 -12.10 -32.88
CA THR A 480 -17.35 -11.89 -34.22
C THR A 480 -17.41 -10.42 -34.60
N GLY A 481 -18.53 -9.75 -34.34
CA GLY A 481 -18.65 -8.30 -34.52
C GLY A 481 -17.84 -7.50 -33.51
N GLY A 482 -17.65 -8.03 -32.30
CA GLY A 482 -17.00 -7.31 -31.22
C GLY A 482 -17.66 -5.95 -30.97
N PHE A 483 -16.90 -4.99 -30.45
CA PHE A 483 -17.39 -3.63 -30.20
C PHE A 483 -17.09 -2.68 -31.37
N ASN A 484 -17.15 -3.16 -32.61
CA ASN A 484 -16.91 -2.31 -33.78
C ASN A 484 -17.98 -1.22 -34.00
N LEU A 485 -19.17 -1.39 -33.39
CA LEU A 485 -20.25 -0.40 -33.41
C LEU A 485 -20.25 0.55 -32.21
N MET A 486 -19.33 0.35 -31.25
CA MET A 486 -19.18 1.20 -30.09
C MET A 486 -18.46 2.49 -30.49
N ASN A 487 -19.11 3.62 -30.26
CA ASN A 487 -18.52 4.94 -30.38
C ASN A 487 -19.04 5.81 -29.23
N ALA A 488 -18.17 6.18 -28.29
CA ALA A 488 -18.54 7.07 -27.19
C ALA A 488 -17.75 8.37 -27.32
N GLU A 489 -18.45 9.46 -27.65
CA GLU A 489 -17.86 10.79 -27.84
C GLU A 489 -16.66 10.81 -28.81
N GLY A 490 -16.73 10.03 -29.89
CA GLY A 490 -15.66 9.91 -30.89
C GLY A 490 -14.60 8.85 -30.58
N GLY A 491 -14.63 8.25 -29.38
CA GLY A 491 -13.73 7.18 -28.99
C GLY A 491 -14.25 5.80 -29.36
N VAL A 492 -13.33 4.85 -29.53
CA VAL A 492 -13.60 3.42 -29.75
C VAL A 492 -12.91 2.57 -28.67
N PRO A 493 -13.38 1.35 -28.38
CA PRO A 493 -12.68 0.49 -27.42
C PRO A 493 -11.25 0.16 -27.89
N PRO A 494 -10.27 0.01 -26.96
CA PRO A 494 -8.90 -0.32 -27.31
C PRO A 494 -8.73 -1.77 -27.76
N THR A 495 -7.71 -2.01 -28.57
CA THR A 495 -7.24 -3.37 -28.92
C THR A 495 -6.43 -3.98 -27.77
N GLN A 496 -6.24 -5.30 -27.79
CA GLN A 496 -5.38 -5.99 -26.81
C GLN A 496 -3.96 -5.39 -26.76
N THR A 497 -3.37 -5.07 -27.91
CA THR A 497 -2.03 -4.46 -27.99
C THR A 497 -1.96 -3.13 -27.27
N GLN A 498 -2.99 -2.29 -27.39
CA GLN A 498 -3.05 -1.00 -26.68
C GLN A 498 -3.15 -1.19 -25.17
N TRP A 499 -3.93 -2.16 -24.70
CA TRP A 499 -3.99 -2.52 -23.29
C TRP A 499 -2.65 -3.06 -22.77
N GLN A 500 -2.04 -4.01 -23.48
CA GLN A 500 -0.76 -4.60 -23.10
C GLN A 500 0.37 -3.58 -23.07
N ALA A 501 0.32 -2.54 -23.91
CA ALA A 501 1.31 -1.46 -23.88
C ALA A 501 1.33 -0.72 -22.53
N LEU A 502 0.21 -0.68 -21.80
CA LEU A 502 0.15 -0.10 -20.45
C LEU A 502 0.93 -0.93 -19.42
N GLU A 503 1.23 -2.20 -19.70
CA GLU A 503 1.95 -3.06 -18.75
C GLU A 503 3.38 -2.58 -18.49
N ALA A 504 3.98 -1.91 -19.47
CA ALA A 504 5.31 -1.32 -19.37
C ALA A 504 5.34 -0.07 -18.48
N LEU A 505 4.17 0.53 -18.20
CA LEU A 505 4.04 1.74 -17.40
C LEU A 505 3.90 1.43 -15.91
N ARG A 506 4.14 2.45 -15.08
CA ARG A 506 3.91 2.32 -13.64
C ARG A 506 2.43 2.28 -13.33
N ARG A 507 2.10 1.57 -12.25
CA ARG A 507 0.72 1.38 -11.80
C ARG A 507 0.61 1.50 -10.29
N TYR A 508 -0.43 2.18 -9.84
CA TYR A 508 -0.74 2.42 -8.43
C TYR A 508 -2.22 2.17 -8.21
N TYR A 509 -2.57 1.63 -7.05
CA TYR A 509 -3.95 1.27 -6.72
C TYR A 509 -4.37 2.02 -5.48
N GLY A 510 -5.58 2.57 -5.50
CA GLY A 510 -6.14 3.25 -4.34
C GLY A 510 -7.31 4.14 -4.69
N VAL A 511 -7.55 5.13 -3.82
CA VAL A 511 -8.74 5.96 -3.82
C VAL A 511 -8.51 7.26 -4.59
N MET A 512 -9.39 7.52 -5.56
CA MET A 512 -9.56 8.83 -6.18
C MET A 512 -10.70 9.60 -5.50
N TYR A 513 -10.49 10.91 -5.28
CA TYR A 513 -11.53 11.83 -4.80
C TYR A 513 -11.92 12.86 -5.85
N GLY A 514 -13.23 13.10 -6.00
CA GLY A 514 -13.82 14.06 -6.93
C GLY A 514 -14.13 15.42 -6.32
N ASP A 515 -14.78 16.29 -7.10
CA ASP A 515 -15.08 17.70 -6.78
C ASP A 515 -15.81 17.89 -5.44
N GLU A 516 -16.61 16.90 -5.04
CA GLU A 516 -17.49 16.91 -3.88
C GLU A 516 -16.73 16.67 -2.55
N CYS A 517 -15.52 16.13 -2.61
CA CYS A 517 -14.73 15.81 -1.43
C CYS A 517 -13.75 16.93 -1.11
N THR A 518 -13.73 17.37 0.14
CA THR A 518 -12.82 18.40 0.65
C THR A 518 -11.67 17.85 1.49
N GLU A 519 -11.73 16.58 1.85
CA GLU A 519 -10.72 15.90 2.67
C GLU A 519 -10.66 14.41 2.35
N THR A 520 -9.58 13.78 2.82
CA THR A 520 -9.45 12.32 2.76
C THR A 520 -10.46 11.67 3.70
N ILE A 521 -11.32 10.81 3.17
CA ILE A 521 -12.32 10.06 3.95
C ILE A 521 -11.64 8.93 4.70
N ASP A 522 -11.96 8.77 5.98
CA ASP A 522 -11.31 7.84 6.91
C ASP A 522 -12.05 6.50 7.09
N ARG A 523 -13.07 6.21 6.28
CA ARG A 523 -13.86 4.99 6.43
C ARG A 523 -14.57 4.52 5.16
N THR A 524 -15.02 3.28 5.20
CA THR A 524 -16.02 2.70 4.29
C THR A 524 -17.26 2.28 5.06
N VAL A 525 -18.38 2.15 4.36
CA VAL A 525 -19.65 1.65 4.86
C VAL A 525 -19.89 0.21 4.39
N ALA A 526 -20.50 -0.59 5.26
CA ALA A 526 -20.80 -2.00 5.00
C ALA A 526 -21.98 -2.20 4.03
N LYS A 527 -22.53 -1.15 3.43
CA LYS A 527 -23.59 -1.22 2.43
C LYS A 527 -23.68 0.11 1.70
N TYR A 528 -24.10 0.07 0.44
CA TYR A 528 -24.43 1.30 -0.28
C TYR A 528 -25.39 2.19 0.51
N ASP A 529 -24.90 3.38 0.87
CA ASP A 529 -25.67 4.49 1.40
C ASP A 529 -25.59 5.65 0.40
N PRO A 530 -26.65 5.93 -0.39
CA PRO A 530 -26.61 7.00 -1.38
C PRO A 530 -26.38 8.39 -0.78
N SER A 531 -26.67 8.58 0.51
CA SER A 531 -26.55 9.85 1.23
C SER A 531 -25.28 9.99 2.06
N GLY A 532 -24.53 8.90 2.23
CA GLY A 532 -23.43 8.79 3.17
C GLY A 532 -22.06 9.14 2.59
N VAL A 533 -21.10 9.35 3.50
CA VAL A 533 -19.67 9.51 3.21
C VAL A 533 -18.99 8.14 3.19
N ASP A 534 -18.19 7.87 2.16
CA ASP A 534 -17.54 6.57 1.96
C ASP A 534 -16.28 6.71 1.08
N ALA A 535 -15.17 6.07 1.44
CA ALA A 535 -13.92 6.18 0.69
C ALA A 535 -13.92 5.48 -0.69
N TYR A 536 -14.82 4.54 -0.96
CA TYR A 536 -14.78 3.60 -2.10
C TYR A 536 -16.00 3.63 -3.03
N MET A 537 -17.19 4.01 -2.54
CA MET A 537 -18.48 3.75 -3.19
C MET A 537 -19.08 4.95 -3.97
N TYR A 538 -18.28 5.75 -4.68
CA TYR A 538 -18.79 6.82 -5.54
C TYR A 538 -19.56 6.27 -6.74
N MET A 539 -20.87 6.50 -6.84
CA MET A 539 -21.71 5.99 -7.93
C MET A 539 -22.42 7.07 -8.72
N GLU A 540 -22.63 8.23 -8.10
CA GLU A 540 -23.46 9.30 -8.65
C GLU A 540 -22.78 10.64 -8.34
N GLU A 541 -22.94 11.60 -9.25
CA GLU A 541 -22.46 12.97 -9.04
C GLU A 541 -23.12 13.60 -7.82
N GLY A 542 -22.36 14.47 -7.12
CA GLY A 542 -22.84 15.07 -5.88
C GLY A 542 -22.59 14.24 -4.61
N GLN A 543 -22.04 13.03 -4.72
CA GLN A 543 -21.69 12.21 -3.56
C GLN A 543 -20.33 12.61 -2.97
N THR A 544 -20.28 12.87 -1.67
CA THR A 544 -19.00 13.04 -0.92
C THR A 544 -18.38 11.66 -0.66
N LYS A 545 -17.93 11.01 -1.73
CA LYS A 545 -17.33 9.68 -1.70
C LYS A 545 -16.09 9.59 -2.58
N GLY A 546 -15.20 8.66 -2.25
CA GLY A 546 -14.10 8.27 -3.11
C GLY A 546 -14.47 7.08 -4.01
N MET A 547 -13.60 6.80 -4.99
CA MET A 547 -13.68 5.61 -5.85
C MET A 547 -12.35 4.87 -5.80
N GLN A 548 -12.40 3.55 -5.60
CA GLN A 548 -11.21 2.71 -5.76
C GLN A 548 -10.93 2.42 -7.23
N GLY A 549 -9.66 2.40 -7.59
CA GLY A 549 -9.27 2.10 -8.95
C GLY A 549 -7.77 1.96 -9.13
N VAL A 550 -7.39 1.97 -10.40
CA VAL A 550 -6.00 1.83 -10.87
C VAL A 550 -5.59 3.12 -11.54
N PHE A 551 -4.47 3.68 -11.09
CA PHE A 551 -3.74 4.74 -11.76
C PHE A 551 -2.65 4.12 -12.62
N ILE A 552 -2.63 4.48 -13.90
CA ILE A 552 -1.53 4.13 -14.80
C ILE A 552 -0.79 5.42 -15.12
N TRP A 553 0.50 5.44 -14.85
CA TRP A 553 1.35 6.63 -14.95
C TRP A 553 2.53 6.36 -15.89
N ASP A 554 2.66 7.20 -16.91
CA ASP A 554 3.84 7.28 -17.76
C ASP A 554 4.85 8.26 -17.15
N ASP A 555 5.76 7.74 -16.31
CA ASP A 555 6.82 8.53 -15.68
C ASP A 555 7.92 8.97 -16.66
N SER A 556 7.89 8.47 -17.91
CA SER A 556 8.80 8.89 -18.98
C SER A 556 8.31 10.15 -19.72
N GLN A 557 6.99 10.36 -19.74
CA GLN A 557 6.34 11.53 -20.33
C GLN A 557 5.90 12.57 -19.28
N GLY A 558 6.57 12.63 -18.13
CA GLY A 558 6.27 13.56 -17.05
C GLY A 558 5.05 13.10 -16.24
N GLY A 559 4.03 13.96 -16.10
CA GLY A 559 2.89 13.71 -15.23
C GLY A 559 1.76 12.86 -15.81
N ASN A 560 1.77 12.48 -17.09
CA ASN A 560 0.60 11.87 -17.75
C ASN A 560 0.13 10.59 -17.07
N HIS A 561 -1.12 10.61 -16.58
CA HIS A 561 -1.75 9.45 -15.95
C HIS A 561 -3.25 9.42 -16.22
N THR A 562 -3.86 8.25 -16.06
CA THR A 562 -5.31 8.07 -16.09
C THR A 562 -5.77 7.15 -14.97
N PHE A 563 -7.07 7.18 -14.67
CA PHE A 563 -7.71 6.39 -13.64
C PHE A 563 -8.77 5.46 -14.22
N PHE A 564 -8.70 4.19 -13.82
CA PHE A 564 -9.67 3.15 -14.13
C PHE A 564 -10.41 2.78 -12.83
N PRO A 565 -11.68 3.17 -12.68
CA PRO A 565 -12.47 2.76 -11.51
C PRO A 565 -12.63 1.24 -11.53
N LEU A 566 -12.60 0.63 -10.34
CA LEU A 566 -12.87 -0.80 -10.22
C LEU A 566 -14.36 -1.10 -10.34
N SER A 567 -15.15 -0.39 -9.55
CA SER A 567 -16.58 -0.56 -9.28
C SER A 567 -16.81 0.00 -7.88
N ALA A 568 -17.99 0.54 -7.62
CA ALA A 568 -18.38 1.02 -6.29
C ALA A 568 -18.35 -0.10 -5.24
N THR A 569 -18.44 -1.36 -5.65
CA THR A 569 -18.32 -2.52 -4.74
C THR A 569 -16.89 -3.05 -4.64
N GLY A 570 -15.96 -2.53 -5.46
CA GLY A 570 -14.62 -3.08 -5.66
C GLY A 570 -14.57 -4.31 -6.58
N PHE A 571 -15.71 -4.76 -7.09
CA PHE A 571 -15.82 -5.91 -8.00
C PHE A 571 -16.39 -5.49 -9.34
N GLY A 572 -15.52 -5.41 -10.35
CA GLY A 572 -15.84 -4.87 -11.67
C GLY A 572 -16.09 -5.90 -12.75
N HIS A 573 -16.75 -7.00 -12.40
CA HIS A 573 -17.06 -8.10 -13.32
C HIS A 573 -18.31 -8.83 -12.82
N ARG A 574 -19.28 -9.02 -13.73
CA ARG A 574 -20.53 -9.73 -13.43
C ARG A 574 -20.60 -11.00 -14.25
N LYS A 575 -20.55 -12.13 -13.57
CA LYS A 575 -20.48 -13.46 -14.14
C LYS A 575 -21.88 -13.99 -14.45
N ALA A 576 -22.08 -14.54 -15.65
CA ALA A 576 -23.29 -15.30 -15.98
C ALA A 576 -23.40 -16.50 -15.05
N ALA A 577 -22.30 -17.24 -14.92
CA ALA A 577 -22.13 -18.29 -13.94
C ALA A 577 -20.71 -18.28 -13.39
N ASP A 578 -20.60 -18.56 -12.11
CA ASP A 578 -19.36 -18.78 -11.39
C ASP A 578 -18.89 -20.22 -11.61
N LEU A 579 -18.71 -20.58 -12.89
CA LEU A 579 -18.15 -21.86 -13.30
C LEU A 579 -16.64 -21.83 -13.11
N TYR A 580 -16.15 -22.74 -12.28
CA TYR A 580 -14.78 -23.21 -12.37
C TYR A 580 -14.85 -24.71 -12.74
N ALA A 581 -14.04 -25.12 -13.71
CA ALA A 581 -14.13 -26.45 -14.30
C ALA A 581 -14.09 -27.58 -13.24
N TYR A 582 -14.94 -28.60 -13.42
CA TYR A 582 -15.08 -29.77 -12.54
C TYR A 582 -13.72 -30.44 -12.24
N SER A 583 -12.80 -30.43 -13.20
CA SER A 583 -11.43 -30.96 -13.09
C SER A 583 -10.56 -30.23 -12.05
N TRP A 584 -11.01 -29.11 -11.50
CA TRP A 584 -10.28 -28.35 -10.48
C TRP A 584 -10.96 -28.36 -9.10
N GLY A 585 -11.91 -29.27 -8.90
CA GLY A 585 -12.45 -29.60 -7.57
C GLY A 585 -13.73 -28.88 -7.14
N LEU A 586 -14.42 -28.16 -8.04
CA LEU A 586 -15.75 -27.63 -7.71
C LEU A 586 -16.84 -28.68 -7.89
N ASN A 587 -17.69 -28.80 -6.86
CA ASN A 587 -18.94 -29.54 -6.95
C ASN A 587 -19.94 -28.72 -7.80
N PRO A 588 -20.52 -29.29 -8.88
CA PRO A 588 -21.53 -28.61 -9.70
C PRO A 588 -22.74 -28.09 -8.89
N ALA A 589 -23.01 -28.68 -7.72
CA ALA A 589 -24.03 -28.19 -6.79
C ALA A 589 -23.73 -26.79 -6.18
N ASN A 590 -22.51 -26.27 -6.34
CA ASN A 590 -22.08 -24.99 -5.77
C ASN A 590 -21.97 -23.86 -6.81
N ILE A 591 -22.40 -24.09 -8.06
CA ILE A 591 -22.37 -23.04 -9.09
C ILE A 591 -23.35 -21.93 -8.72
N LYS A 592 -22.87 -20.70 -8.78
CA LYS A 592 -23.66 -19.48 -8.54
C LYS A 592 -23.83 -18.73 -9.85
N TYR A 593 -24.97 -18.07 -10.03
CA TYR A 593 -25.29 -17.36 -11.27
C TYR A 593 -25.59 -15.88 -11.02
N GLY A 594 -25.26 -15.04 -12.00
CA GLY A 594 -25.44 -13.59 -11.95
C GLY A 594 -24.51 -12.86 -10.97
N VAL A 595 -23.40 -13.50 -10.57
CA VAL A 595 -22.53 -13.06 -9.48
C VAL A 595 -21.72 -11.82 -9.86
N LEU A 596 -21.75 -10.77 -9.03
CA LEU A 596 -20.78 -9.68 -9.15
C LEU A 596 -19.53 -10.04 -8.36
N GLN A 597 -18.43 -10.32 -9.06
CA GLN A 597 -17.16 -10.77 -8.49
C GLN A 597 -16.05 -10.61 -9.53
N TYR A 598 -14.86 -10.21 -9.08
CA TYR A 598 -13.68 -10.12 -9.96
C TYR A 598 -13.06 -11.51 -10.25
N GLY A 599 -12.80 -12.29 -9.20
CA GLY A 599 -12.10 -13.57 -9.31
C GLY A 599 -12.86 -14.61 -10.16
N GLN A 600 -12.12 -15.36 -10.97
CA GLN A 600 -12.67 -16.50 -11.73
C GLN A 600 -13.09 -17.68 -10.85
N ARG A 601 -12.74 -17.68 -9.57
CA ARG A 601 -13.02 -18.76 -8.62
C ARG A 601 -14.14 -18.37 -7.66
N SER A 602 -14.90 -19.35 -7.21
CA SER A 602 -15.98 -19.22 -6.21
C SER A 602 -15.54 -19.49 -4.76
N SER A 603 -14.27 -19.87 -4.57
CA SER A 603 -13.75 -20.37 -3.30
C SER A 603 -12.23 -20.24 -3.20
N TYR A 604 -11.71 -20.47 -2.00
CA TYR A 604 -10.27 -20.49 -1.72
C TYR A 604 -9.53 -21.45 -2.66
N PHE A 605 -8.24 -21.21 -2.88
CA PHE A 605 -7.37 -22.23 -3.46
C PHE A 605 -7.35 -23.46 -2.55
N PRO A 606 -7.33 -24.66 -3.13
CA PRO A 606 -7.34 -25.88 -2.34
C PRO A 606 -6.01 -26.00 -1.58
N ASP A 607 -6.11 -26.46 -0.33
CA ASP A 607 -4.95 -26.72 0.53
C ASP A 607 -4.13 -27.92 0.05
N THR A 608 -4.78 -28.88 -0.62
CA THR A 608 -4.17 -30.10 -1.17
C THR A 608 -4.55 -30.27 -2.63
N SER A 609 -3.69 -30.90 -3.43
CA SER A 609 -4.00 -31.21 -4.82
C SER A 609 -5.06 -32.31 -4.87
N THR A 610 -6.34 -31.95 -4.93
CA THR A 610 -7.44 -32.93 -4.87
C THR A 610 -7.87 -33.46 -6.24
N GLY A 611 -7.04 -33.36 -7.28
CA GLY A 611 -7.42 -33.82 -8.62
C GLY A 611 -6.42 -33.50 -9.74
N TRP A 612 -6.79 -33.94 -10.93
CA TRP A 612 -6.09 -33.74 -12.20
C TRP A 612 -6.83 -32.67 -13.00
N ASP A 613 -6.15 -31.68 -13.58
CA ASP A 613 -6.74 -30.60 -14.42
C ASP A 613 -7.48 -31.08 -15.69
N GLY A 614 -7.76 -32.38 -15.83
CA GLY A 614 -8.32 -33.01 -17.02
C GLY A 614 -7.28 -33.21 -18.14
N ASN A 615 -6.07 -32.64 -18.00
CA ASN A 615 -5.06 -32.52 -19.06
C ASN A 615 -3.68 -33.07 -18.65
N GLY A 616 -3.55 -33.86 -17.60
CA GLY A 616 -2.23 -34.38 -17.26
C GLY A 616 -1.43 -33.54 -16.26
N ARG A 617 -1.95 -32.42 -15.73
CA ARG A 617 -1.26 -31.58 -14.72
C ARG A 617 -1.96 -31.55 -13.34
N GLY A 618 -1.17 -31.64 -12.27
CA GLY A 618 -1.68 -31.52 -10.90
C GLY A 618 -2.25 -30.13 -10.62
N ILE A 619 -3.37 -30.06 -9.87
CA ILE A 619 -3.98 -28.79 -9.46
C ILE A 619 -3.00 -27.98 -8.61
N THR A 620 -2.78 -26.71 -8.98
CA THR A 620 -1.98 -25.78 -8.20
C THR A 620 -2.66 -25.45 -6.86
N THR A 621 -1.94 -25.64 -5.76
CA THR A 621 -2.45 -25.46 -4.39
C THR A 621 -2.17 -24.08 -3.83
N ALA A 622 -2.86 -23.73 -2.75
CA ALA A 622 -2.60 -22.51 -2.00
C ALA A 622 -1.16 -22.45 -1.45
N SER A 623 -0.55 -23.58 -1.09
CA SER A 623 0.87 -23.62 -0.68
C SER A 623 1.87 -23.35 -1.81
N GLN A 624 1.44 -23.44 -3.08
CA GLN A 624 2.26 -23.11 -4.25
C GLN A 624 2.07 -21.67 -4.70
N LEU A 625 0.84 -21.14 -4.57
CA LEU A 625 0.49 -19.77 -4.93
C LEU A 625 -0.22 -19.06 -3.77
N PRO A 626 0.51 -18.76 -2.68
CA PRO A 626 -0.11 -18.40 -1.41
C PRO A 626 -0.73 -17.01 -1.36
N VAL A 627 -0.29 -16.04 -2.17
CA VAL A 627 -0.96 -14.72 -2.29
C VAL A 627 -2.29 -14.84 -3.05
N PHE A 628 -2.50 -15.89 -3.85
CA PHE A 628 -3.76 -16.07 -4.58
C PHE A 628 -4.79 -16.88 -3.78
N TYR A 629 -4.48 -17.32 -2.56
CA TYR A 629 -5.29 -18.32 -1.88
C TYR A 629 -6.75 -17.90 -1.68
N ASP A 630 -7.01 -16.61 -1.49
CA ASP A 630 -8.32 -16.02 -1.30
C ASP A 630 -8.69 -15.10 -2.47
N LEU A 631 -8.11 -15.31 -3.66
CA LEU A 631 -8.34 -14.49 -4.86
C LEU A 631 -9.83 -14.28 -5.16
N TRP A 632 -10.67 -15.27 -4.82
CA TRP A 632 -12.11 -15.15 -4.98
C TRP A 632 -12.72 -13.96 -4.19
N LEU A 633 -12.17 -13.59 -3.04
CA LEU A 633 -12.58 -12.41 -2.24
C LEU A 633 -11.92 -11.11 -2.68
N ARG A 634 -10.88 -11.19 -3.52
CA ARG A 634 -10.06 -10.02 -3.85
C ARG A 634 -10.74 -9.16 -4.91
N LYS A 635 -10.50 -7.85 -4.78
CA LYS A 635 -11.00 -6.81 -5.67
C LYS A 635 -10.26 -6.82 -7.02
N GLY A 636 -10.90 -6.23 -8.02
CA GLY A 636 -10.35 -6.10 -9.35
C GLY A 636 -11.44 -5.76 -10.37
N VAL A 637 -11.04 -5.59 -11.62
CA VAL A 637 -11.94 -5.15 -12.69
C VAL A 637 -11.51 -5.70 -14.04
N ILE A 638 -12.49 -5.97 -14.89
CA ILE A 638 -12.30 -6.43 -16.26
C ILE A 638 -12.74 -5.34 -17.24
N TYR A 639 -11.94 -5.10 -18.28
CA TYR A 639 -12.26 -4.17 -19.36
C TYR A 639 -12.20 -4.87 -20.71
N TRP A 640 -13.25 -4.75 -21.53
CA TRP A 640 -13.29 -5.44 -22.81
C TRP A 640 -12.28 -4.92 -23.83
N TYR A 641 -11.79 -5.84 -24.67
CA TYR A 641 -11.14 -5.51 -25.93
C TYR A 641 -12.17 -5.15 -26.99
N ARG A 642 -11.75 -4.33 -27.96
CA ARG A 642 -12.55 -4.03 -29.14
C ARG A 642 -12.98 -5.28 -29.88
N THR A 643 -12.05 -6.20 -30.10
CA THR A 643 -12.25 -7.48 -30.76
C THR A 643 -11.49 -8.55 -30.00
N ARG A 644 -12.02 -9.77 -30.01
CA ARG A 644 -11.33 -10.92 -29.44
C ARG A 644 -10.03 -11.18 -30.19
N VAL A 645 -9.04 -11.76 -29.52
CA VAL A 645 -7.74 -12.10 -30.11
C VAL A 645 -7.47 -13.59 -29.92
N HIS A 646 -7.07 -14.26 -30.99
CA HIS A 646 -6.77 -15.70 -30.96
C HIS A 646 -5.49 -15.95 -30.15
N GLN A 647 -5.54 -16.92 -29.25
CA GLN A 647 -4.43 -17.21 -28.34
C GLN A 647 -3.26 -17.82 -29.09
N THR A 648 -2.04 -17.31 -28.86
CA THR A 648 -0.83 -17.79 -29.53
C THR A 648 -0.47 -19.25 -29.19
N SER A 649 -1.02 -19.78 -28.10
CA SER A 649 -0.85 -21.18 -27.69
C SER A 649 -1.78 -22.14 -28.44
N LYS A 650 -2.72 -21.63 -29.22
CA LYS A 650 -3.71 -22.40 -29.98
C LYS A 650 -3.38 -22.40 -31.46
N SER A 651 -3.77 -23.45 -32.17
CA SER A 651 -3.57 -23.54 -33.62
C SER A 651 -4.62 -22.73 -34.39
N ASP A 652 -4.30 -22.26 -35.60
CA ASP A 652 -5.19 -21.39 -36.38
C ASP A 652 -6.54 -22.03 -36.75
N ASP A 653 -6.63 -23.37 -36.69
CA ASP A 653 -7.86 -24.14 -36.89
C ASP A 653 -8.71 -24.29 -35.62
N GLU A 654 -8.15 -24.06 -34.43
CA GLU A 654 -8.87 -23.93 -33.17
C GLU A 654 -9.62 -22.60 -33.13
N THR A 655 -10.89 -22.63 -33.53
CA THR A 655 -11.78 -21.46 -33.62
C THR A 655 -12.88 -21.45 -32.57
N GLY A 656 -12.75 -22.31 -31.55
CA GLY A 656 -13.66 -22.38 -30.43
C GLY A 656 -13.64 -21.10 -29.61
N VAL A 657 -14.74 -20.82 -28.89
CA VAL A 657 -14.83 -19.66 -28.00
C VAL A 657 -13.67 -19.64 -26.98
N GLY A 658 -13.29 -20.83 -26.52
CA GLY A 658 -12.15 -21.18 -25.66
C GLY A 658 -10.78 -20.69 -26.11
N ASP A 659 -10.61 -20.42 -27.40
CA ASP A 659 -9.30 -20.21 -28.04
C ASP A 659 -8.95 -18.74 -28.22
N TYR A 660 -9.72 -17.85 -27.59
CA TYR A 660 -9.56 -16.40 -27.70
C TYR A 660 -9.50 -15.71 -26.34
N ASP A 661 -8.81 -14.57 -26.33
CA ASP A 661 -8.83 -13.57 -25.27
C ASP A 661 -9.81 -12.44 -25.61
N TYR A 662 -10.54 -11.96 -24.61
CA TYR A 662 -11.66 -11.03 -24.80
C TYR A 662 -11.49 -9.71 -24.04
N ALA A 663 -10.69 -9.70 -22.97
CA ALA A 663 -10.62 -8.56 -22.06
C ALA A 663 -9.24 -8.39 -21.42
N HIS A 664 -9.01 -7.19 -20.90
CA HIS A 664 -7.91 -6.88 -20.00
C HIS A 664 -8.32 -7.09 -18.55
N ASP A 665 -7.43 -7.68 -17.77
CA ASP A 665 -7.62 -7.97 -16.35
C ASP A 665 -6.79 -6.99 -15.50
N PHE A 666 -7.44 -6.26 -14.61
CA PHE A 666 -6.79 -5.51 -13.54
C PHE A 666 -6.99 -6.18 -12.17
N ASN A 667 -5.93 -6.84 -11.68
CA ASN A 667 -5.93 -7.42 -10.34
C ASN A 667 -5.57 -6.37 -9.28
N TYR A 668 -6.52 -5.98 -8.41
CA TYR A 668 -6.25 -4.96 -7.38
C TYR A 668 -5.25 -5.45 -6.33
N PHE A 669 -5.26 -6.74 -6.01
CA PHE A 669 -4.45 -7.26 -4.92
C PHE A 669 -3.00 -7.48 -5.33
N THR A 670 -2.78 -8.18 -6.43
CA THR A 670 -1.41 -8.50 -6.90
C THR A 670 -0.83 -7.45 -7.83
N MET A 671 -1.65 -6.46 -8.22
CA MET A 671 -1.32 -5.41 -9.19
C MET A 671 -1.02 -5.94 -10.59
N GLY A 672 -1.39 -7.19 -10.83
CA GLY A 672 -1.16 -7.84 -12.10
C GLY A 672 -2.09 -7.30 -13.17
N PHE A 673 -1.52 -7.11 -14.36
CA PHE A 673 -2.29 -6.96 -15.58
C PHE A 673 -2.16 -8.27 -16.34
N ASP A 674 -3.25 -8.75 -16.89
CA ASP A 674 -3.25 -9.99 -17.67
C ASP A 674 -4.34 -9.95 -18.76
N THR A 675 -4.36 -10.99 -19.59
CA THR A 675 -5.46 -11.21 -20.52
C THR A 675 -6.53 -12.08 -19.86
N TYR A 676 -7.78 -11.79 -20.20
CA TYR A 676 -8.92 -12.55 -19.73
C TYR A 676 -9.55 -13.34 -20.88
N GLY A 677 -9.58 -14.66 -20.71
CA GLY A 677 -9.99 -15.62 -21.73
C GLY A 677 -11.50 -15.91 -21.82
N ALA A 678 -11.80 -17.02 -22.49
CA ALA A 678 -13.14 -17.46 -22.90
C ALA A 678 -14.18 -17.70 -21.80
N ASN A 679 -13.74 -17.94 -20.55
CA ASN A 679 -14.66 -18.14 -19.43
C ASN A 679 -15.60 -16.94 -19.21
N SER A 680 -15.23 -15.77 -19.73
CA SER A 680 -16.04 -14.56 -19.72
C SER A 680 -17.26 -14.58 -20.66
N VAL A 681 -17.30 -15.52 -21.61
CA VAL A 681 -18.30 -15.56 -22.69
C VAL A 681 -18.91 -16.95 -22.89
N GLU A 682 -18.36 -17.98 -22.27
CA GLU A 682 -18.80 -19.38 -22.42
C GLU A 682 -19.64 -19.83 -21.21
N ASN A 683 -20.97 -19.68 -21.29
CA ASN A 683 -21.90 -20.42 -20.42
C ASN A 683 -23.03 -21.07 -21.22
N GLY A 684 -22.70 -22.00 -22.11
CA GLY A 684 -23.67 -22.89 -22.75
C GLY A 684 -24.02 -22.55 -24.21
N SER A 685 -24.92 -23.35 -24.79
CA SER A 685 -25.22 -23.37 -26.24
C SER A 685 -26.07 -22.20 -26.76
N SER A 686 -26.62 -21.37 -25.86
CA SER A 686 -27.31 -20.14 -26.23
C SER A 686 -26.38 -18.94 -26.02
N HIS A 687 -26.21 -18.09 -27.04
CA HIS A 687 -25.43 -16.84 -27.01
C HIS A 687 -25.97 -15.76 -26.03
N THR A 688 -26.58 -16.15 -24.92
CA THR A 688 -27.17 -15.26 -23.91
C THR A 688 -26.42 -15.29 -22.59
N ASP A 689 -25.52 -16.23 -22.39
CA ASP A 689 -24.91 -16.50 -21.09
C ASP A 689 -23.43 -16.08 -21.16
N SER A 690 -23.22 -14.76 -21.34
CA SER A 690 -21.90 -14.11 -21.32
C SER A 690 -21.87 -13.09 -20.19
N ASP A 691 -20.70 -12.95 -19.58
CA ASP A 691 -20.44 -12.02 -18.51
C ASP A 691 -20.59 -10.57 -18.95
N MET A 692 -20.71 -9.68 -17.97
CA MET A 692 -20.72 -8.24 -18.18
C MET A 692 -19.48 -7.62 -17.53
N ALA A 693 -18.81 -6.75 -18.29
CA ALA A 693 -17.63 -6.03 -17.85
C ALA A 693 -17.66 -4.58 -18.36
N TYR A 694 -16.72 -3.75 -17.89
CA TYR A 694 -16.69 -2.34 -18.25
C TYR A 694 -15.98 -2.10 -19.58
N MET A 695 -16.10 -0.86 -20.05
CA MET A 695 -15.48 -0.41 -21.28
C MET A 695 -14.88 0.98 -21.10
N ARG A 696 -13.64 1.10 -21.56
CA ARG A 696 -12.92 2.36 -21.77
C ARG A 696 -12.75 2.56 -23.27
N CYS A 697 -12.59 3.80 -23.71
CA CYS A 697 -12.31 4.11 -25.11
C CYS A 697 -10.97 4.85 -25.28
N VAL A 698 -10.44 4.76 -26.48
CA VAL A 698 -9.30 5.49 -27.02
C VAL A 698 -9.75 6.29 -28.24
N VAL A 699 -9.03 7.36 -28.55
CA VAL A 699 -9.27 8.17 -29.76
C VAL A 699 -8.27 7.73 -30.83
N ASN A 700 -8.77 7.55 -32.05
CA ASN A 700 -7.96 7.21 -33.22
C ASN A 700 -7.23 8.44 -33.80
#